data_AF-A0A6Q2X7J8-F1
#
_entry.id   AF-A0A6Q2X7J8-F1
#
_cell.length_a   1.000
_cell.length_b   1.000
_cell.length_c   1.000
_cell.angle_alpha   90.00
_cell.angle_beta   90.00
_cell.angle_gamma   90.00
#
_symmetry.space_group_name_H-M   'P 1'
#
loop_
_entity.id
_entity.type
_entity.pdbx_description
1 polymer ?
#
loop_
_entity_poly.entity_id
_entity_poly.type
_entity_poly.pdbx_seq_one_letter_code
_entity_poly.pdbx_strand_id
1 'polypeptide(L)'
;MAEAHQAVAFQFTVGPDGIDMQLCHEALRQIYLSGKHSWKKRFIRFKNGIMTGVYPGSPSGFLVVVVSYMSVNKYAHQLMLTLPGVLVGTGLWITIIFIMRTALKCLLSWHGWMHARHGSISMGTRLWMLFVKLFSGRKPMLYSFQSSLPRLSVPPVKDTCRRYLESARPLMDDEQYERMEGLAKDFEKNLGPRLQWYLKLKSWWASNYVSDWWEEYIYLRGRGPIMVNSNYYAMDFQYVFPTSIQAARAGNAIHAIMLYRRKLDRAQIKPLMLLNTVPMCSSQYERMFNTTRIPGVETDTIQHMDESRHIAVYHNGRFFKVWMFYDGRLLLPREIEQQIERILADKSEPQKGEEHLAALTAGERAPWANTRETFFKGGKNKQSLDAIEKAAFFVTLDESEQRYQDDNPVKSLENYAKALLHGKCYDRWFDKSFNLIVFKNGTMGLNAEHAWADAPIVGHLWEQVLALDPVKLGYTEEGHCKGEPHPNLPGPQRLQWDIPAECQSVIQSSLKVAQALADDVECHVFPFKDFGKGFIKKCRTSPDAFIQIALQLAHFRDKGKFCLTYEASMTRLYREGRTETVRSCTMETCAFVRSMIRDETVRREERRRLVKAAADKHQKLYREAMTGKGIDRHLFCLYVISKYLGVDSPFLHEVLSEPWRLSTSQTPLQQTELFDLANHPELVSCGGGFGPVADDGYGVSYFVLGEDFINFHISSKHSSPETDSHRFMGNIKQALLELKDLFEVEKKSIK
;
A
#
# COMPACT_ATOMS: atom_id res chain seq x y z
N MET A 1 10.02 -33.62 10.40
CA MET A 1 9.17 -34.39 11.34
C MET A 1 7.71 -33.94 11.41
N ALA A 2 7.27 -32.90 10.68
CA ALA A 2 5.83 -32.59 10.53
C ALA A 2 5.06 -33.62 9.67
N GLU A 3 5.76 -34.33 8.76
CA GLU A 3 5.22 -35.48 8.03
C GLU A 3 4.93 -36.68 8.96
N ALA A 4 5.66 -36.81 10.08
CA ALA A 4 5.45 -37.90 11.04
C ALA A 4 4.14 -37.75 11.82
N HIS A 5 3.63 -36.53 12.03
CA HIS A 5 2.32 -36.31 12.66
C HIS A 5 1.14 -36.51 11.69
N GLN A 6 1.35 -36.33 10.38
CA GLN A 6 0.39 -36.80 9.37
C GLN A 6 0.42 -38.34 9.24
N ALA A 7 1.55 -38.98 9.53
CA ALA A 7 1.68 -40.44 9.58
C ALA A 7 0.98 -41.09 10.79
N VAL A 8 0.61 -40.34 11.84
CA VAL A 8 -0.21 -40.89 12.96
C VAL A 8 -1.66 -41.15 12.53
N ALA A 9 -2.13 -40.56 11.41
CA ALA A 9 -3.44 -40.85 10.83
C ALA A 9 -3.48 -42.17 10.02
N PHE A 10 -2.30 -42.71 9.68
CA PHE A 10 -2.10 -43.92 8.90
C PHE A 10 -0.96 -44.72 9.56
N GLN A 11 -1.26 -45.40 10.67
CA GLN A 11 -0.33 -46.42 11.16
C GLN A 11 -0.41 -47.62 10.21
N PHE A 12 0.70 -47.90 9.52
CA PHE A 12 0.89 -49.15 8.82
C PHE A 12 1.99 -49.93 9.55
N THR A 13 1.62 -51.09 10.08
CA THR A 13 2.57 -52.06 10.63
C THR A 13 2.73 -53.19 9.63
N VAL A 14 3.95 -53.40 9.15
CA VAL A 14 4.28 -54.52 8.26
C VAL A 14 4.69 -55.70 9.14
N GLY A 15 3.80 -56.68 9.28
CA GLY A 15 4.07 -57.95 9.95
C GLY A 15 4.29 -59.08 8.94
N PRO A 16 4.75 -60.26 9.40
CA PRO A 16 4.92 -61.43 8.54
C PRO A 16 3.62 -61.92 7.87
N ASP A 17 2.45 -61.50 8.38
CA ASP A 17 1.12 -61.89 7.88
C ASP A 17 0.42 -60.81 7.01
N GLY A 18 1.05 -59.65 6.76
CA GLY A 18 0.50 -58.58 5.92
C GLY A 18 0.65 -57.16 6.46
N ILE A 19 -0.03 -56.21 5.79
CA ILE A 19 -0.07 -54.78 6.16
C ILE A 19 -1.32 -54.55 7.03
N ASP A 20 -1.12 -54.21 8.31
CA ASP A 20 -2.22 -53.79 9.20
C ASP A 20 -2.34 -52.25 9.14
N MET A 21 -3.51 -51.75 8.70
CA MET A 21 -3.81 -50.33 8.53
C MET A 21 -4.83 -49.86 9.58
N GLN A 22 -4.38 -49.13 10.60
CA GLN A 22 -5.29 -48.41 11.49
C GLN A 22 -5.61 -47.02 10.93
N LEU A 23 -6.79 -46.89 10.32
CA LEU A 23 -7.32 -45.64 9.79
C LEU A 23 -8.09 -44.87 10.87
N CYS A 24 -7.57 -43.72 11.30
CA CYS A 24 -8.29 -42.84 12.23
C CYS A 24 -9.49 -42.19 11.51
N HIS A 25 -10.72 -42.56 11.90
CA HIS A 25 -11.96 -41.98 11.35
C HIS A 25 -11.99 -40.44 11.44
N GLU A 26 -11.46 -39.86 12.52
CA GLU A 26 -11.36 -38.41 12.71
C GLU A 26 -10.46 -37.79 11.63
N ALA A 27 -9.31 -38.40 11.34
CA ALA A 27 -8.39 -37.92 10.32
C ALA A 27 -9.00 -38.01 8.90
N LEU A 28 -9.68 -39.11 8.57
CA LEU A 28 -10.39 -39.25 7.29
C LEU A 28 -11.50 -38.20 7.14
N ARG A 29 -12.26 -37.93 8.22
CA ARG A 29 -13.26 -36.86 8.25
C ARG A 29 -12.62 -35.49 7.97
N GLN A 30 -11.48 -35.19 8.60
CA GLN A 30 -10.75 -33.94 8.36
C GLN A 30 -10.22 -33.81 6.93
N ILE A 31 -9.71 -34.91 6.34
CA ILE A 31 -9.28 -34.95 4.94
C ILE A 31 -10.48 -34.68 4.01
N TYR A 32 -11.61 -35.35 4.24
CA TYR A 32 -12.84 -35.15 3.46
C TYR A 32 -13.36 -33.70 3.55
N LEU A 33 -13.46 -33.13 4.76
CA LEU A 33 -13.91 -31.76 4.98
C LEU A 33 -12.95 -30.76 4.30
N SER A 34 -11.64 -30.94 4.48
CA SER A 34 -10.62 -30.11 3.82
C SER A 34 -10.72 -30.20 2.29
N GLY A 35 -10.94 -31.40 1.75
CA GLY A 35 -11.17 -31.65 0.32
C GLY A 35 -12.42 -30.92 -0.20
N LYS A 36 -13.56 -31.08 0.48
CA LYS A 36 -14.83 -30.41 0.14
C LYS A 36 -14.71 -28.88 0.16
N HIS A 37 -14.05 -28.32 1.18
CA HIS A 37 -13.83 -26.88 1.27
C HIS A 37 -12.84 -26.35 0.24
N SER A 38 -11.76 -27.10 -0.03
CA SER A 38 -10.81 -26.79 -1.09
C SER A 38 -11.51 -26.75 -2.44
N TRP A 39 -12.31 -27.78 -2.75
CA TRP A 39 -13.12 -27.82 -3.97
C TRP A 39 -14.11 -26.67 -4.05
N LYS A 40 -14.85 -26.36 -2.96
CA LYS A 40 -15.75 -25.20 -2.91
C LYS A 40 -15.00 -23.88 -3.13
N LYS A 41 -13.82 -23.70 -2.54
CA LYS A 41 -12.97 -22.51 -2.73
C LYS A 41 -12.53 -22.41 -4.19
N ARG A 42 -12.00 -23.50 -4.77
CA ARG A 42 -11.56 -23.57 -6.17
C ARG A 42 -12.71 -23.30 -7.14
N PHE A 43 -13.88 -23.89 -6.90
CA PHE A 43 -15.08 -23.64 -7.67
C PHE A 43 -15.54 -22.18 -7.59
N ILE A 44 -15.56 -21.56 -6.40
CA ILE A 44 -15.89 -20.13 -6.26
C ILE A 44 -14.88 -19.26 -7.00
N ARG A 45 -13.57 -19.54 -6.87
CA ARG A 45 -12.52 -18.81 -7.60
C ARG A 45 -12.70 -18.96 -9.12
N PHE A 46 -12.91 -20.18 -9.60
CA PHE A 46 -13.16 -20.46 -11.01
C PHE A 46 -14.41 -19.72 -11.52
N LYS A 47 -15.55 -19.86 -10.82
CA LYS A 47 -16.80 -19.16 -11.13
C LYS A 47 -16.57 -17.65 -11.17
N ASN A 48 -15.96 -17.08 -10.13
CA ASN A 48 -15.75 -15.64 -10.06
C ASN A 48 -14.74 -15.15 -11.10
N GLY A 49 -13.72 -15.97 -11.41
CA GLY A 49 -12.78 -15.73 -12.51
C GLY A 49 -13.48 -15.68 -13.87
N ILE A 50 -14.43 -16.58 -14.13
CA ILE A 50 -15.30 -16.50 -15.32
C ILE A 50 -16.13 -15.21 -15.27
N MET A 51 -16.80 -14.92 -14.14
CA MET A 51 -17.65 -13.72 -14.00
C MET A 51 -16.87 -12.42 -14.27
N THR A 52 -15.66 -12.28 -13.72
CA THR A 52 -14.77 -11.13 -14.01
C THR A 52 -14.21 -11.19 -15.42
N GLY A 53 -13.90 -12.39 -15.91
CA GLY A 53 -13.34 -12.67 -17.23
C GLY A 53 -14.31 -12.42 -18.39
N VAL A 54 -15.61 -12.33 -18.13
CA VAL A 54 -16.66 -12.01 -19.14
C VAL A 54 -17.35 -10.67 -18.88
N TYR A 55 -16.99 -9.96 -17.80
CA TYR A 55 -17.51 -8.63 -17.46
C TYR A 55 -17.23 -7.59 -18.55
N PRO A 56 -18.14 -6.67 -18.91
CA PRO A 56 -19.44 -6.36 -18.28
C PRO A 56 -20.60 -7.28 -18.68
N GLY A 57 -20.34 -8.32 -19.48
CA GLY A 57 -21.31 -9.37 -19.78
C GLY A 57 -21.67 -10.22 -18.57
N SER A 58 -22.64 -11.12 -18.75
CA SER A 58 -23.11 -12.04 -17.70
C SER A 58 -23.52 -13.39 -18.29
N PRO A 59 -23.46 -14.49 -17.51
CA PRO A 59 -23.97 -15.79 -17.94
C PRO A 59 -25.46 -15.78 -18.32
N SER A 60 -26.27 -14.95 -17.66
CA SER A 60 -27.67 -14.73 -18.07
C SER A 60 -27.76 -14.06 -19.44
N GLY A 61 -26.88 -13.09 -19.73
CA GLY A 61 -26.80 -12.47 -21.05
C GLY A 61 -26.37 -13.47 -22.14
N PHE A 62 -25.49 -14.41 -21.80
CA PHE A 62 -25.12 -15.50 -22.71
C PHE A 62 -26.34 -16.35 -23.08
N LEU A 63 -27.11 -16.80 -22.08
CA LEU A 63 -28.33 -17.57 -22.30
C LEU A 63 -29.33 -16.81 -23.17
N VAL A 64 -29.54 -15.52 -22.90
CA VAL A 64 -30.46 -14.68 -23.68
C VAL A 64 -30.00 -14.59 -25.14
N VAL A 65 -28.72 -14.33 -25.41
CA VAL A 65 -28.18 -14.22 -26.78
C VAL A 65 -28.28 -15.56 -27.52
N VAL A 66 -27.87 -16.66 -26.89
CA VAL A 66 -27.91 -18.00 -27.50
C VAL A 66 -29.35 -18.43 -27.76
N VAL A 67 -30.25 -18.32 -26.79
CA VAL A 67 -31.67 -18.69 -26.96
C VAL A 67 -32.34 -17.80 -28.00
N SER A 68 -32.08 -16.49 -28.01
CA SER A 68 -32.66 -15.59 -29.02
C SER A 68 -32.17 -15.94 -30.42
N TYR A 69 -30.86 -16.16 -30.59
CA TYR A 69 -30.28 -16.58 -31.86
C TYR A 69 -30.85 -17.93 -32.32
N MET A 70 -30.95 -18.90 -31.41
CA MET A 70 -31.53 -20.21 -31.71
C MET A 70 -33.01 -20.11 -32.07
N SER A 71 -33.81 -19.30 -31.37
CA SER A 71 -35.23 -19.10 -31.66
C SER A 71 -35.47 -18.44 -33.01
N VAL A 72 -34.67 -17.44 -33.39
CA VAL A 72 -34.75 -16.79 -34.71
C VAL A 72 -34.40 -17.78 -35.83
N ASN A 73 -33.38 -18.62 -35.63
CA ASN A 73 -32.95 -19.59 -36.65
C ASN A 73 -33.71 -20.92 -36.63
N LYS A 74 -34.50 -21.22 -35.59
CA LYS A 74 -35.35 -22.42 -35.53
C LYS A 74 -36.45 -22.40 -36.59
N TYR A 75 -36.83 -21.21 -37.06
CA TYR A 75 -37.73 -21.04 -38.20
C TYR A 75 -37.06 -21.30 -39.55
N ALA A 76 -35.73 -21.47 -39.59
CA ALA A 76 -34.98 -21.57 -40.85
C ALA A 76 -34.59 -23.01 -41.25
N HIS A 77 -34.32 -23.97 -40.34
CA HIS A 77 -34.08 -25.39 -40.74
C HIS A 77 -34.20 -26.40 -39.57
N GLN A 78 -34.66 -27.62 -39.89
CA GLN A 78 -34.88 -28.75 -38.96
C GLN A 78 -33.63 -29.19 -38.18
N LEU A 79 -33.84 -29.41 -36.87
CA LEU A 79 -33.19 -30.24 -35.83
C LEU A 79 -31.71 -30.70 -35.86
N MET A 80 -30.92 -30.55 -36.94
CA MET A 80 -29.52 -31.02 -37.01
C MET A 80 -28.44 -29.94 -36.71
N LEU A 81 -28.84 -28.74 -36.24
CA LEU A 81 -27.94 -27.58 -36.10
C LEU A 81 -27.82 -27.01 -34.68
N THR A 82 -28.03 -27.81 -33.63
CA THR A 82 -27.94 -27.32 -32.23
C THR A 82 -26.53 -26.87 -31.85
N LEU A 83 -25.50 -27.67 -32.20
CA LEU A 83 -24.11 -27.35 -31.88
C LEU A 83 -23.59 -26.11 -32.64
N PRO A 84 -23.78 -25.98 -33.98
CA PRO A 84 -23.42 -24.76 -34.71
C PRO A 84 -24.18 -23.52 -34.20
N GLY A 85 -25.46 -23.67 -33.86
CA GLY A 85 -26.26 -22.56 -33.32
C GLY A 85 -25.74 -22.02 -31.98
N VAL A 86 -25.33 -22.92 -31.08
CA VAL A 86 -24.68 -22.54 -29.81
C VAL A 86 -23.32 -21.89 -30.06
N LEU A 87 -22.51 -22.40 -30.99
CA LEU A 87 -21.21 -21.81 -31.32
C LEU A 87 -21.35 -20.39 -31.88
N VAL A 88 -22.28 -20.16 -32.82
CA VAL A 88 -22.53 -18.82 -33.36
C VAL A 88 -23.11 -17.88 -32.29
N GLY A 89 -24.08 -18.33 -31.49
CA GLY A 89 -24.61 -17.55 -30.37
C GLY A 89 -23.54 -17.18 -29.33
N THR A 90 -22.59 -18.09 -29.07
CA THR A 90 -21.43 -17.85 -28.20
C THR A 90 -20.49 -16.81 -28.82
N GLY A 91 -20.20 -16.93 -30.12
CA GLY A 91 -19.38 -15.96 -30.85
C GLY A 91 -19.99 -14.55 -30.84
N LEU A 92 -21.30 -14.45 -31.04
CA LEU A 92 -22.05 -13.18 -30.94
C LEU A 92 -21.95 -12.59 -29.53
N TRP A 93 -22.15 -13.40 -28.49
CA TRP A 93 -22.05 -12.95 -27.11
C TRP A 93 -20.63 -12.46 -26.74
N ILE A 94 -19.59 -13.19 -27.15
CA ILE A 94 -18.19 -12.77 -26.97
C ILE A 94 -17.93 -11.45 -27.70
N THR A 95 -18.44 -11.30 -28.93
CA THR A 95 -18.32 -10.08 -29.72
C THR A 95 -18.99 -8.89 -29.02
N ILE A 96 -20.20 -9.07 -28.48
CA ILE A 96 -20.90 -8.05 -27.69
C ILE A 96 -20.07 -7.64 -26.47
N ILE A 97 -19.51 -8.60 -25.73
CA ILE A 97 -18.64 -8.30 -24.57
C ILE A 97 -17.42 -7.50 -25.02
N PHE A 98 -16.77 -7.91 -26.10
CA PHE A 98 -15.60 -7.22 -26.63
C PHE A 98 -15.93 -5.77 -27.01
N ILE A 99 -17.06 -5.54 -27.68
CA ILE A 99 -17.56 -4.20 -28.01
C ILE A 99 -17.82 -3.40 -26.73
N MET A 100 -18.53 -3.96 -25.74
CA MET A 100 -18.81 -3.28 -24.48
C MET A 100 -17.53 -2.92 -23.71
N ARG A 101 -16.55 -3.82 -23.65
CA ARG A 101 -15.24 -3.56 -23.03
C ARG A 101 -14.49 -2.46 -23.74
N THR A 102 -14.48 -2.48 -25.06
CA THR A 102 -13.79 -1.48 -25.87
C THR A 102 -14.47 -0.12 -25.69
N ALA A 103 -15.80 -0.07 -25.72
CA ALA A 103 -16.57 1.14 -25.43
C ALA A 103 -16.27 1.67 -24.02
N LEU A 104 -16.29 0.82 -23.00
CA LEU A 104 -15.97 1.20 -21.63
C LEU A 104 -14.53 1.71 -21.52
N LYS A 105 -13.56 1.05 -22.16
CA LYS A 105 -12.17 1.49 -22.21
C LYS A 105 -12.01 2.86 -22.87
N CYS A 106 -12.70 3.11 -23.98
CA CYS A 106 -12.71 4.42 -24.64
C CYS A 106 -13.31 5.49 -23.71
N LEU A 107 -14.43 5.19 -23.05
CA LEU A 107 -15.07 6.10 -22.09
C LEU A 107 -14.13 6.42 -20.92
N LEU A 108 -13.47 5.41 -20.35
CA LEU A 108 -12.52 5.57 -19.24
C LEU A 108 -11.20 6.23 -19.66
N SER A 109 -10.85 6.22 -20.96
CA SER A 109 -9.67 6.93 -21.47
C SER A 109 -9.87 8.44 -21.51
N TRP A 110 -11.11 8.92 -21.47
CA TRP A 110 -11.43 10.34 -21.43
C TRP A 110 -11.41 10.87 -19.99
N HIS A 111 -10.54 11.86 -19.75
CA HIS A 111 -10.32 12.45 -18.42
C HIS A 111 -10.81 13.90 -18.31
N GLY A 112 -11.57 14.40 -19.28
CA GLY A 112 -12.04 15.79 -19.30
C GLY A 112 -12.91 16.16 -18.09
N TRP A 113 -13.57 15.18 -17.47
CA TRP A 113 -14.34 15.34 -16.24
C TRP A 113 -13.50 15.88 -15.06
N MET A 114 -12.19 15.62 -15.01
CA MET A 114 -11.30 16.12 -13.94
C MET A 114 -11.04 17.63 -14.05
N HIS A 115 -11.32 18.24 -15.20
CA HIS A 115 -11.14 19.66 -15.42
C HIS A 115 -12.42 20.47 -15.17
N ALA A 116 -13.54 19.82 -14.84
CA ALA A 116 -14.77 20.50 -14.49
C ALA A 116 -14.59 21.32 -13.20
N ARG A 117 -15.12 22.56 -13.17
CA ARG A 117 -15.14 23.38 -11.96
C ARG A 117 -16.01 22.72 -10.89
N HIS A 118 -15.56 22.80 -9.64
CA HIS A 118 -16.31 22.31 -8.48
C HIS A 118 -17.73 22.90 -8.47
N GLY A 119 -18.75 22.04 -8.39
CA GLY A 119 -20.16 22.44 -8.36
C GLY A 119 -20.84 22.57 -9.73
N SER A 120 -20.11 22.55 -10.85
CA SER A 120 -20.71 22.62 -12.20
C SER A 120 -20.30 21.41 -13.06
N ILE A 121 -21.15 20.39 -13.11
CA ILE A 121 -20.98 19.26 -14.03
C ILE A 121 -21.67 19.59 -15.35
N SER A 122 -20.89 19.71 -16.44
CA SER A 122 -21.43 19.96 -17.77
C SER A 122 -22.37 18.84 -18.23
N MET A 123 -23.33 19.16 -19.10
CA MET A 123 -24.23 18.15 -19.68
C MET A 123 -23.47 17.02 -20.38
N GLY A 124 -22.38 17.33 -21.08
CA GLY A 124 -21.50 16.32 -21.67
C GLY A 124 -20.88 15.37 -20.64
N THR A 125 -20.44 15.88 -19.48
CA THR A 125 -19.91 15.03 -18.41
C THR A 125 -21.00 14.18 -17.77
N ARG A 126 -22.23 14.72 -17.61
CA ARG A 126 -23.38 13.93 -17.12
C ARG A 126 -23.73 12.80 -18.07
N LEU A 127 -23.75 13.08 -19.37
CA LEU A 127 -24.00 12.09 -20.42
C LEU A 127 -22.90 11.01 -20.44
N TRP A 128 -21.64 11.42 -20.33
CA TRP A 128 -20.51 10.49 -20.19
C TRP A 128 -20.65 9.59 -18.95
N MET A 129 -20.96 10.16 -17.77
CA MET A 129 -21.17 9.36 -16.55
C MET A 129 -22.31 8.35 -16.71
N LEU A 130 -23.40 8.74 -17.39
CA LEU A 130 -24.51 7.85 -17.72
C LEU A 130 -24.03 6.68 -18.59
N PHE A 131 -23.25 6.96 -19.64
CA PHE A 131 -22.68 5.92 -20.50
C PHE A 131 -21.71 5.02 -19.73
N VAL A 132 -20.82 5.56 -18.90
CA VAL A 132 -19.93 4.76 -18.06
C VAL A 132 -20.75 3.82 -17.18
N LYS A 133 -21.81 4.31 -16.52
CA LYS A 133 -22.70 3.46 -15.70
C LYS A 133 -23.43 2.40 -16.52
N LEU A 134 -23.91 2.74 -17.72
CA LEU A 134 -24.59 1.82 -18.62
C LEU A 134 -23.68 0.66 -19.06
N PHE A 135 -22.46 0.99 -19.48
CA PHE A 135 -21.47 0.01 -19.95
C PHE A 135 -20.74 -0.71 -18.80
N SER A 136 -20.79 -0.17 -17.59
CA SER A 136 -20.18 -0.78 -16.42
C SER A 136 -20.93 -2.01 -15.91
N GLY A 137 -22.08 -2.41 -16.44
CA GLY A 137 -22.77 -3.64 -15.99
C GLY A 137 -23.27 -3.59 -14.52
N ARG A 138 -23.80 -4.72 -14.02
CA ARG A 138 -24.43 -4.83 -12.69
C ARG A 138 -23.57 -5.65 -11.73
N LYS A 139 -23.40 -5.18 -10.49
CA LYS A 139 -22.67 -5.85 -9.38
C LYS A 139 -21.21 -6.20 -9.72
N PRO A 140 -20.32 -5.21 -9.89
CA PRO A 140 -18.90 -5.46 -10.09
C PRO A 140 -18.26 -6.24 -8.93
N MET A 141 -17.35 -7.14 -9.28
CA MET A 141 -16.40 -7.80 -8.39
C MET A 141 -15.05 -7.07 -8.44
N LEU A 142 -14.14 -7.37 -7.51
CA LEU A 142 -12.89 -6.63 -7.34
C LEU A 142 -12.10 -6.42 -8.64
N TYR A 143 -12.04 -7.47 -9.47
CA TYR A 143 -11.27 -7.49 -10.71
C TYR A 143 -12.10 -7.29 -11.99
N SER A 144 -13.40 -6.98 -11.86
CA SER A 144 -14.32 -6.86 -13.00
C SER A 144 -13.85 -5.85 -14.06
N PHE A 145 -13.24 -4.74 -13.65
CA PHE A 145 -12.83 -3.66 -14.55
C PHE A 145 -11.42 -3.82 -15.13
N GLN A 146 -10.59 -4.78 -14.67
CA GLN A 146 -9.16 -4.84 -15.05
C GLN A 146 -8.91 -4.90 -16.57
N SER A 147 -9.78 -5.61 -17.30
CA SER A 147 -9.70 -5.72 -18.76
C SER A 147 -10.21 -4.49 -19.51
N SER A 148 -11.00 -3.64 -18.84
CA SER A 148 -11.62 -2.44 -19.42
C SER A 148 -10.88 -1.15 -19.04
N LEU A 149 -9.93 -1.21 -18.10
CA LEU A 149 -9.10 -0.06 -17.76
C LEU A 149 -8.18 0.32 -18.92
N PRO A 150 -7.94 1.63 -19.16
CA PRO A 150 -6.98 2.09 -20.15
C PRO A 150 -5.55 1.69 -19.77
N ARG A 151 -4.67 1.58 -20.77
CA ARG A 151 -3.23 1.48 -20.53
C ARG A 151 -2.67 2.89 -20.31
N LEU A 152 -1.65 3.02 -19.48
CA LEU A 152 -0.98 4.30 -19.26
C LEU A 152 -0.34 4.78 -20.58
N SER A 153 -0.65 6.00 -20.99
CA SER A 153 -0.09 6.60 -22.20
C SER A 153 1.34 7.04 -22.01
N VAL A 154 2.19 6.89 -23.04
CA VAL A 154 3.55 7.44 -23.03
C VAL A 154 3.49 8.93 -23.43
N PRO A 155 3.91 9.87 -22.56
CA PRO A 155 3.91 11.30 -22.88
C PRO A 155 4.89 11.63 -24.01
N PRO A 156 4.72 12.76 -24.73
CA PRO A 156 5.76 13.27 -25.63
C PRO A 156 7.00 13.75 -24.85
N VAL A 157 8.20 13.54 -25.41
CA VAL A 157 9.47 14.04 -24.82
C VAL A 157 9.43 15.55 -24.62
N LYS A 158 9.09 16.30 -25.67
CA LYS A 158 8.97 17.78 -25.64
C LYS A 158 8.13 18.29 -24.48
N ASP A 159 6.97 17.66 -24.27
CA ASP A 159 6.06 18.01 -23.18
C ASP A 159 6.65 17.73 -21.80
N THR A 160 7.41 16.65 -21.69
CA THR A 160 8.09 16.23 -20.46
C THR A 160 9.24 17.17 -20.14
N CYS A 161 10.09 17.49 -21.13
CA CYS A 161 11.18 18.44 -21.00
C CYS A 161 10.67 19.84 -20.62
N ARG A 162 9.62 20.34 -21.28
CA ARG A 162 9.00 21.63 -20.92
C ARG A 162 8.52 21.65 -19.46
N ARG A 163 7.77 20.63 -19.03
CA ARG A 163 7.25 20.56 -17.66
C ARG A 163 8.37 20.37 -16.63
N TYR A 164 9.41 19.62 -16.97
CA TYR A 164 10.61 19.49 -16.15
C TYR A 164 11.28 20.85 -15.94
N LEU A 165 11.56 21.59 -17.01
CA LEU A 165 12.16 22.93 -16.92
C LEU A 165 11.30 23.89 -16.09
N GLU A 166 9.98 23.90 -16.32
CA GLU A 166 9.05 24.67 -15.47
C GLU A 166 9.16 24.31 -13.98
N SER A 167 9.36 23.03 -13.65
CA SER A 167 9.51 22.55 -12.27
C SER A 167 10.90 22.78 -11.67
N ALA A 168 11.95 22.83 -12.50
CA ALA A 168 13.33 23.01 -12.08
C ALA A 168 13.68 24.48 -11.84
N ARG A 169 12.99 25.40 -12.53
CA ARG A 169 13.21 26.85 -12.43
C ARG A 169 13.30 27.41 -11.00
N PRO A 170 12.42 27.05 -10.03
CA PRO A 170 12.54 27.58 -8.66
C PRO A 170 13.75 27.05 -7.87
N LEU A 171 14.45 26.03 -8.39
CA LEU A 171 15.53 25.32 -7.70
C LEU A 171 16.92 25.72 -8.21
N MET A 172 17.00 26.51 -9.28
CA MET A 172 18.24 26.85 -9.99
C MET A 172 18.37 28.37 -10.14
N ASP A 173 19.61 28.85 -10.17
CA ASP A 173 19.90 30.20 -10.63
C ASP A 173 19.78 30.31 -12.17
N ASP A 174 20.02 31.51 -12.71
CA ASP A 174 19.87 31.78 -14.14
C ASP A 174 20.87 31.01 -15.01
N GLU A 175 22.14 30.94 -14.58
CA GLU A 175 23.20 30.25 -15.31
C GLU A 175 22.97 28.73 -15.35
N GLN A 176 22.63 28.15 -14.20
CA GLN A 176 22.28 26.74 -14.07
C GLN A 176 21.05 26.40 -14.92
N TYR A 177 20.04 27.27 -14.91
CA TYR A 177 18.82 27.06 -15.69
C TYR A 177 19.07 27.14 -17.19
N GLU A 178 19.88 28.10 -17.67
CA GLU A 178 20.27 28.21 -19.08
C GLU A 178 21.05 26.97 -19.54
N ARG A 179 21.97 26.46 -18.73
CA ARG A 179 22.67 25.20 -19.01
C ARG A 179 21.68 24.04 -19.14
N MET A 180 20.78 23.90 -18.17
CA MET A 180 19.78 22.83 -18.16
C MET A 180 18.82 22.93 -19.35
N GLU A 181 18.45 24.14 -19.76
CA GLU A 181 17.65 24.37 -20.96
C GLU A 181 18.39 23.88 -22.22
N GLY A 182 19.70 24.15 -22.30
CA GLY A 182 20.57 23.62 -23.36
C GLY A 182 20.58 22.09 -23.41
N LEU A 183 20.78 21.43 -22.27
CA LEU A 183 20.77 19.96 -22.15
C LEU A 183 19.40 19.37 -22.53
N ALA A 184 18.31 19.98 -22.08
CA ALA A 184 16.96 19.54 -22.39
C ALA A 184 16.65 19.68 -23.90
N LYS A 185 17.07 20.79 -24.52
CA LYS A 185 16.90 21.03 -25.97
C LYS A 185 17.71 20.04 -26.82
N ASP A 186 18.95 19.75 -26.41
CA ASP A 186 19.78 18.73 -27.05
C ASP A 186 19.13 17.35 -26.94
N PHE A 187 18.71 16.96 -25.74
CA PHE A 187 18.02 15.69 -25.50
C PHE A 187 16.73 15.56 -26.33
N GLU A 188 15.89 16.60 -26.38
CA GLU A 188 14.64 16.60 -27.15
C GLU A 188 14.89 16.39 -28.65
N LYS A 189 15.96 16.97 -29.21
CA LYS A 189 16.28 16.87 -30.64
C LYS A 189 16.99 15.58 -31.02
N ASN A 190 17.87 15.09 -30.16
CA ASN A 190 18.80 14.01 -30.47
C ASN A 190 18.40 12.67 -29.84
N LEU A 191 18.81 12.42 -28.59
CA LEU A 191 18.68 11.11 -27.96
C LEU A 191 17.23 10.77 -27.57
N GLY A 192 16.46 11.75 -27.10
CA GLY A 192 15.09 11.59 -26.61
C GLY A 192 14.14 10.87 -27.58
N PRO A 193 14.05 11.27 -28.87
CA PRO A 193 13.23 10.59 -29.86
C PRO A 193 13.56 9.10 -30.03
N ARG A 194 14.85 8.73 -29.98
CA ARG A 194 15.30 7.33 -30.06
C ARG A 194 14.83 6.53 -28.83
N LEU A 195 15.04 7.06 -27.63
CA LEU A 195 14.58 6.41 -26.39
C LEU A 195 13.05 6.29 -26.34
N GLN A 196 12.34 7.34 -26.75
CA GLN A 196 10.88 7.38 -26.84
C GLN A 196 10.33 6.29 -27.77
N TRP A 197 11.02 5.99 -28.88
CA TRP A 197 10.60 4.94 -29.80
C TRP A 197 10.58 3.56 -29.12
N TYR A 198 11.65 3.20 -28.41
CA TYR A 198 11.70 1.95 -27.64
C TYR A 198 10.66 1.93 -26.50
N LEU A 199 10.41 3.07 -25.86
CA LEU A 199 9.40 3.15 -24.81
C LEU A 199 7.98 2.95 -25.35
N LYS A 200 7.68 3.52 -26.53
CA LYS A 200 6.43 3.27 -27.25
C LYS A 200 6.29 1.79 -27.63
N LEU A 201 7.38 1.17 -28.11
CA LEU A 201 7.39 -0.27 -28.39
C LEU A 201 7.04 -1.06 -27.12
N LYS A 202 7.68 -0.80 -25.98
CA LYS A 202 7.33 -1.42 -24.69
C LYS A 202 5.85 -1.25 -24.34
N SER A 203 5.28 -0.06 -24.55
CA SER A 203 3.86 0.22 -24.25
C SER A 203 2.86 -0.60 -25.08
N TRP A 204 3.27 -1.12 -26.24
CA TRP A 204 2.43 -2.00 -27.07
C TRP A 204 2.34 -3.41 -26.49
N TRP A 205 3.45 -3.90 -25.93
CA TRP A 205 3.56 -5.27 -25.38
C TRP A 205 3.19 -5.36 -23.89
N ALA A 206 3.48 -4.32 -23.12
CA ALA A 206 3.18 -4.29 -21.68
C ALA A 206 1.73 -3.83 -21.41
N SER A 207 1.16 -4.35 -20.32
CA SER A 207 -0.10 -3.87 -19.72
C SER A 207 0.05 -2.44 -19.17
N ASN A 208 1.23 -2.14 -18.62
CA ASN A 208 1.67 -0.82 -18.18
C ASN A 208 3.18 -0.70 -18.44
N TYR A 209 3.64 0.40 -19.04
CA TYR A 209 5.05 0.55 -19.40
C TYR A 209 5.96 0.96 -18.23
N VAL A 210 5.38 1.30 -17.07
CA VAL A 210 6.12 1.80 -15.90
C VAL A 210 6.24 0.73 -14.82
N SER A 211 5.16 -0.01 -14.53
CA SER A 211 5.00 -0.68 -13.24
C SER A 211 6.01 -1.78 -12.94
N ASP A 212 6.40 -2.58 -13.94
CA ASP A 212 7.41 -3.63 -13.79
C ASP A 212 8.80 -3.05 -13.52
N TRP A 213 9.21 -2.06 -14.31
CA TRP A 213 10.47 -1.36 -14.10
C TRP A 213 10.48 -0.55 -12.80
N TRP A 214 9.36 0.06 -12.41
CA TRP A 214 9.25 0.77 -11.14
C TRP A 214 9.45 -0.16 -9.94
N GLU A 215 8.81 -1.33 -9.96
CA GLU A 215 9.00 -2.36 -8.93
C GLU A 215 10.46 -2.85 -8.87
N GLU A 216 11.02 -3.21 -10.03
CA GLU A 216 12.36 -3.76 -10.12
C GLU A 216 13.46 -2.76 -9.72
N TYR A 217 13.53 -1.60 -10.37
CA TYR A 217 14.68 -0.71 -10.26
C TYR A 217 14.64 0.18 -9.02
N ILE A 218 13.46 0.58 -8.55
CA ILE A 218 13.35 1.49 -7.40
C ILE A 218 13.36 0.73 -6.08
N TYR A 219 12.68 -0.42 -6.03
CA TYR A 219 12.59 -1.19 -4.79
C TYR A 219 13.52 -2.39 -4.80
N LEU A 220 13.38 -3.28 -5.79
CA LEU A 220 14.04 -4.60 -5.74
C LEU A 220 15.54 -4.54 -5.99
N ARG A 221 16.06 -3.52 -6.69
CA ARG A 221 17.51 -3.31 -6.88
C ARG A 221 18.16 -2.42 -5.81
N GLY A 222 17.38 -1.74 -4.97
CA GLY A 222 17.92 -1.05 -3.79
C GLY A 222 18.65 -2.05 -2.88
N ARG A 223 19.91 -1.75 -2.51
CA ARG A 223 20.77 -2.64 -1.70
C ARG A 223 20.87 -2.26 -0.22
N GLY A 224 20.44 -1.05 0.12
CA GLY A 224 20.38 -0.57 1.51
C GLY A 224 19.27 -1.25 2.32
N PRO A 225 19.29 -1.09 3.66
CA PRO A 225 18.23 -1.54 4.56
C PRO A 225 16.84 -1.04 4.14
N ILE A 226 15.84 -1.93 4.11
CA ILE A 226 14.47 -1.55 3.73
C ILE A 226 13.61 -1.10 4.93
N MET A 227 14.00 -1.46 6.15
CA MET A 227 13.23 -1.20 7.39
C MET A 227 12.78 0.27 7.54
N VAL A 228 13.69 1.22 7.29
CA VAL A 228 13.41 2.66 7.37
C VAL A 228 13.30 3.28 5.97
N ASN A 229 14.19 2.89 5.05
CA ASN A 229 14.34 3.56 3.76
C ASN A 229 13.24 3.17 2.74
N SER A 230 12.36 2.22 3.07
CA SER A 230 11.32 1.73 2.16
C SER A 230 10.02 1.37 2.88
N ASN A 231 10.09 0.58 3.95
CA ASN A 231 8.90 0.14 4.68
C ASN A 231 8.20 1.34 5.34
N TYR A 232 6.89 1.23 5.48
CA TYR A 232 6.03 2.22 6.13
C TYR A 232 5.16 1.55 7.19
N TYR A 233 4.55 2.35 8.06
CA TYR A 233 3.72 1.84 9.15
C TYR A 233 2.33 2.46 9.21
N ALA A 234 1.42 1.82 9.94
CA ALA A 234 0.09 2.32 10.27
C ALA A 234 -0.26 2.05 11.74
N MET A 235 -0.94 3.00 12.38
CA MET A 235 -1.34 3.01 13.79
C MET A 235 -2.81 2.60 13.99
N ASP A 236 -3.11 2.13 15.19
CA ASP A 236 -4.47 1.85 15.69
C ASP A 236 -5.31 3.14 15.82
N PHE A 237 -6.50 3.02 16.39
CA PHE A 237 -7.22 4.15 16.97
C PHE A 237 -6.38 4.86 18.04
N GLN A 238 -6.52 6.19 18.07
CA GLN A 238 -5.80 7.01 19.02
C GLN A 238 -6.39 6.94 20.43
N TYR A 239 -7.73 6.90 20.54
CA TYR A 239 -8.44 7.04 21.83
C TYR A 239 -9.29 5.83 22.20
N VAL A 240 -9.30 4.78 21.38
CA VAL A 240 -10.14 3.60 21.60
C VAL A 240 -9.27 2.39 21.89
N PHE A 241 -9.47 1.79 23.06
CA PHE A 241 -8.71 0.65 23.57
C PHE A 241 -9.68 -0.49 23.94
N PRO A 242 -10.05 -1.35 22.98
CA PRO A 242 -11.15 -2.30 23.18
C PRO A 242 -10.89 -3.40 24.21
N THR A 243 -9.62 -3.73 24.48
CA THR A 243 -9.19 -4.66 25.51
C THR A 243 -7.73 -4.39 25.86
N SER A 244 -7.34 -4.65 27.11
CA SER A 244 -5.94 -4.64 27.54
C SER A 244 -5.25 -6.00 27.38
N ILE A 245 -5.97 -7.04 26.97
CA ILE A 245 -5.44 -8.40 26.83
C ILE A 245 -4.83 -8.53 25.43
N GLN A 246 -3.50 -8.60 25.35
CA GLN A 246 -2.74 -8.78 24.11
C GLN A 246 -3.26 -9.96 23.27
N ALA A 247 -3.51 -11.11 23.91
CA ALA A 247 -4.00 -12.30 23.21
C ALA A 247 -5.39 -12.11 22.61
N ALA A 248 -6.32 -11.48 23.35
CA ALA A 248 -7.66 -11.17 22.88
C ALA A 248 -7.60 -10.21 21.69
N ARG A 249 -6.79 -9.14 21.80
CA ARG A 249 -6.60 -8.20 20.71
C ARG A 249 -6.12 -8.90 19.44
N ALA A 250 -5.06 -9.72 19.57
CA ALA A 250 -4.53 -10.50 18.47
C ALA A 250 -5.60 -11.45 17.89
N GLY A 251 -6.40 -12.11 18.73
CA GLY A 251 -7.48 -13.01 18.34
C GLY A 251 -8.47 -12.38 17.36
N ASN A 252 -9.08 -11.26 17.74
CA ASN A 252 -10.02 -10.54 16.87
C ASN A 252 -9.33 -9.96 15.63
N ALA A 253 -8.18 -9.30 15.77
CA ALA A 253 -7.49 -8.65 14.66
C ALA A 253 -7.06 -9.66 13.58
N ILE A 254 -6.45 -10.78 13.98
CA ILE A 254 -6.07 -11.88 13.07
C ILE A 254 -7.32 -12.46 12.40
N HIS A 255 -8.42 -12.66 13.14
CA HIS A 255 -9.67 -13.13 12.55
C HIS A 255 -10.20 -12.16 11.49
N ALA A 256 -10.25 -10.86 11.78
CA ALA A 256 -10.71 -9.82 10.87
C ALA A 256 -9.85 -9.77 9.59
N ILE A 257 -8.52 -9.84 9.72
CA ILE A 257 -7.59 -9.93 8.59
C ILE A 257 -7.87 -11.18 7.74
N MET A 258 -8.11 -12.33 8.37
CA MET A 258 -8.43 -13.57 7.65
C MET A 258 -9.80 -13.54 6.96
N LEU A 259 -10.79 -12.84 7.53
CA LEU A 259 -12.08 -12.57 6.87
C LEU A 259 -11.89 -11.67 5.63
N TYR A 260 -11.06 -10.65 5.74
CA TYR A 260 -10.69 -9.80 4.60
C TYR A 260 -10.00 -10.62 3.52
N ARG A 261 -8.98 -11.41 3.88
CA ARG A 261 -8.29 -12.33 2.96
C ARG A 261 -9.25 -13.26 2.25
N ARG A 262 -10.24 -13.81 2.96
CA ARG A 262 -11.28 -14.67 2.36
C ARG A 262 -12.14 -13.93 1.32
N LYS A 263 -12.48 -12.67 1.56
CA LYS A 263 -13.21 -11.83 0.58
C LYS A 263 -12.35 -11.53 -0.63
N LEU A 264 -11.08 -11.17 -0.41
CA LEU A 264 -10.09 -10.90 -1.45
C LEU A 264 -9.85 -12.13 -2.34
N ASP A 265 -9.61 -13.30 -1.74
CA ASP A 265 -9.42 -14.58 -2.42
C ASP A 265 -10.59 -14.98 -3.33
N ARG A 266 -11.79 -14.47 -3.02
CA ARG A 266 -13.01 -14.71 -3.77
C ARG A 266 -13.38 -13.52 -4.67
N ALA A 267 -12.53 -12.50 -4.78
CA ALA A 267 -12.79 -11.24 -5.49
C ALA A 267 -14.11 -10.54 -5.05
N GLN A 268 -14.55 -10.75 -3.81
CA GLN A 268 -15.81 -10.23 -3.27
C GLN A 268 -15.69 -8.83 -2.67
N ILE A 269 -14.49 -8.29 -2.56
CA ILE A 269 -14.27 -6.88 -2.22
C ILE A 269 -14.80 -6.05 -3.40
N LYS A 270 -15.55 -4.98 -3.11
CA LYS A 270 -16.04 -4.07 -4.16
C LYS A 270 -14.86 -3.28 -4.73
N PRO A 271 -14.79 -3.07 -6.05
CA PRO A 271 -13.77 -2.18 -6.59
C PRO A 271 -13.98 -0.76 -6.06
N LEU A 272 -12.88 -0.07 -5.79
CA LEU A 272 -12.92 1.34 -5.43
C LEU A 272 -13.28 2.17 -6.66
N MET A 273 -14.15 3.17 -6.47
CA MET A 273 -14.68 4.01 -7.54
C MET A 273 -14.52 5.49 -7.17
N LEU A 274 -13.89 6.29 -8.03
CA LEU A 274 -13.94 7.75 -7.91
C LEU A 274 -15.32 8.25 -8.34
N LEU A 275 -15.86 9.23 -7.61
CA LEU A 275 -17.19 9.81 -7.86
C LEU A 275 -18.30 8.74 -7.99
N ASN A 276 -18.13 7.58 -7.32
CA ASN A 276 -19.00 6.41 -7.43
C ASN A 276 -19.26 5.94 -8.88
N THR A 277 -18.36 6.27 -9.82
CA THR A 277 -18.58 6.06 -11.26
C THR A 277 -17.34 5.57 -12.00
N VAL A 278 -16.14 6.06 -11.66
CA VAL A 278 -14.89 5.71 -12.35
C VAL A 278 -14.13 4.65 -11.57
N PRO A 279 -13.96 3.42 -12.08
CA PRO A 279 -13.25 2.36 -11.37
C PRO A 279 -11.74 2.63 -11.29
N MET A 280 -11.14 2.21 -10.19
CA MET A 280 -9.69 2.17 -10.01
C MET A 280 -9.14 0.76 -10.19
N CYS A 281 -7.87 0.65 -10.57
CA CYS A 281 -7.14 -0.60 -10.69
C CYS A 281 -7.02 -1.31 -9.34
N SER A 282 -7.14 -2.63 -9.36
CA SER A 282 -7.15 -3.51 -8.19
C SER A 282 -6.00 -4.53 -8.22
N SER A 283 -5.08 -4.48 -9.19
CA SER A 283 -4.01 -5.50 -9.34
C SER A 283 -3.14 -5.64 -8.11
N GLN A 284 -2.86 -4.53 -7.42
CA GLN A 284 -2.03 -4.52 -6.22
C GLN A 284 -2.62 -5.35 -5.07
N TYR A 285 -3.94 -5.55 -5.01
CA TYR A 285 -4.57 -6.36 -3.95
C TYR A 285 -4.18 -7.83 -4.02
N GLU A 286 -3.81 -8.35 -5.18
CA GLU A 286 -3.49 -9.78 -5.38
C GLU A 286 -2.33 -10.23 -4.48
N ARG A 287 -1.32 -9.36 -4.32
CA ARG A 287 -0.07 -9.67 -3.61
C ARG A 287 -0.09 -9.29 -2.13
N MET A 288 -1.25 -9.01 -1.53
CA MET A 288 -1.32 -8.60 -0.11
C MET A 288 -0.96 -9.71 0.88
N PHE A 289 -1.39 -10.94 0.61
CA PHE A 289 -1.18 -12.09 1.50
C PHE A 289 -0.31 -13.15 0.85
N ASN A 290 0.35 -13.97 1.67
CA ASN A 290 1.24 -15.05 1.20
C ASN A 290 2.38 -14.51 0.33
N THR A 291 2.79 -13.28 0.59
CA THR A 291 3.80 -12.58 -0.18
C THR A 291 4.97 -12.25 0.72
N THR A 292 6.16 -12.43 0.19
CA THR A 292 7.40 -12.01 0.83
C THR A 292 8.38 -11.55 -0.24
N ARG A 293 9.21 -10.58 0.10
CA ARG A 293 10.40 -10.23 -0.65
C ARG A 293 11.50 -11.24 -0.33
N ILE A 294 12.18 -11.74 -1.35
CA ILE A 294 13.30 -12.67 -1.22
C ILE A 294 14.56 -11.89 -1.56
N PRO A 295 15.56 -11.83 -0.67
CA PRO A 295 16.80 -11.10 -0.94
C PRO A 295 17.58 -11.79 -2.07
N GLY A 296 18.13 -10.98 -2.98
CA GLY A 296 19.13 -11.42 -3.95
C GLY A 296 20.40 -10.58 -3.82
N VAL A 297 21.50 -11.01 -4.41
CA VAL A 297 22.78 -10.27 -4.34
C VAL A 297 22.65 -8.91 -5.03
N GLU A 298 22.19 -8.91 -6.29
CA GLU A 298 22.01 -7.69 -7.08
C GLU A 298 20.56 -7.21 -7.11
N THR A 299 19.61 -8.14 -7.16
CA THR A 299 18.18 -7.85 -7.30
C THR A 299 17.37 -8.80 -6.45
N ASP A 300 16.48 -8.26 -5.63
CA ASP A 300 15.51 -9.04 -4.85
C ASP A 300 14.35 -9.50 -5.74
N THR A 301 13.53 -10.43 -5.25
CA THR A 301 12.33 -10.88 -5.97
C THR A 301 11.11 -10.88 -5.06
N ILE A 302 9.93 -10.60 -5.60
CA ILE A 302 8.66 -10.79 -4.87
C ILE A 302 8.15 -12.19 -5.11
N GLN A 303 8.10 -13.00 -4.05
CA GLN A 303 7.48 -14.31 -4.07
C GLN A 303 6.04 -14.20 -3.56
N HIS A 304 5.08 -14.63 -4.36
CA HIS A 304 3.67 -14.74 -3.98
C HIS A 304 3.20 -16.19 -4.11
N MET A 305 2.52 -16.70 -3.08
CA MET A 305 2.04 -18.09 -3.01
C MET A 305 0.51 -18.17 -3.07
N ASP A 306 -0.03 -19.02 -3.95
CA ASP A 306 -1.48 -19.13 -4.16
C ASP A 306 -2.27 -19.74 -3.00
N GLU A 307 -1.61 -20.63 -2.24
CA GLU A 307 -2.24 -21.46 -1.20
C GLU A 307 -1.39 -21.49 0.09
N SER A 308 -1.74 -20.65 1.06
CA SER A 308 -1.22 -20.73 2.43
C SER A 308 -2.36 -20.77 3.45
N ARG A 309 -2.21 -21.54 4.53
CA ARG A 309 -3.27 -21.74 5.56
C ARG A 309 -2.82 -21.42 6.98
N HIS A 310 -1.65 -20.81 7.14
CA HIS A 310 -1.07 -20.47 8.43
C HIS A 310 -0.57 -19.03 8.46
N ILE A 311 -0.34 -18.52 9.67
CA ILE A 311 0.43 -17.32 9.93
C ILE A 311 1.76 -17.71 10.60
N ALA A 312 2.72 -16.80 10.57
CA ALA A 312 3.93 -16.89 11.37
C ALA A 312 3.84 -15.87 12.51
N VAL A 313 4.20 -16.28 13.72
CA VAL A 313 4.13 -15.46 14.92
C VAL A 313 5.51 -15.39 15.57
N TYR A 314 5.95 -14.20 15.92
CA TYR A 314 7.14 -13.94 16.72
C TYR A 314 6.74 -13.50 18.13
N HIS A 315 7.40 -14.05 19.14
CA HIS A 315 7.30 -13.59 20.52
C HIS A 315 8.58 -13.89 21.29
N ASN A 316 9.16 -12.89 21.94
CA ASN A 316 10.33 -13.00 22.81
C ASN A 316 11.43 -13.91 22.22
N GLY A 317 11.98 -13.52 21.06
CA GLY A 317 13.06 -14.22 20.38
C GLY A 317 12.70 -15.53 19.66
N ARG A 318 11.41 -15.88 19.58
CA ARG A 318 10.97 -17.23 19.14
C ARG A 318 9.93 -17.14 18.04
N PHE A 319 10.02 -18.07 17.10
CA PHE A 319 9.10 -18.14 15.96
C PHE A 319 8.16 -19.35 16.04
N PHE A 320 6.91 -19.13 15.67
CA PHE A 320 5.84 -20.12 15.69
C PHE A 320 5.06 -20.10 14.39
N LYS A 321 4.61 -21.28 13.97
CA LYS A 321 3.62 -21.45 12.91
C LYS A 321 2.27 -21.73 13.54
N VAL A 322 1.28 -20.90 13.22
CA VAL A 322 -0.11 -21.06 13.71
C VAL A 322 -1.02 -21.36 12.53
N TRP A 323 -1.64 -22.54 12.54
CA TRP A 323 -2.63 -22.92 11.54
C TRP A 323 -3.92 -22.13 11.76
N MET A 324 -4.47 -21.52 10.70
CA MET A 324 -5.68 -20.70 10.80
C MET A 324 -6.95 -21.48 10.48
N PHE A 325 -6.85 -22.77 10.17
CA PHE A 325 -7.98 -23.59 9.82
C PHE A 325 -7.97 -24.89 10.62
N TYR A 326 -9.10 -25.20 11.24
CA TYR A 326 -9.35 -26.43 11.98
C TYR A 326 -10.80 -26.85 11.77
N ASP A 327 -11.08 -28.15 11.73
CA ASP A 327 -12.40 -28.70 11.44
C ASP A 327 -13.06 -28.13 10.16
N GLY A 328 -12.25 -27.98 9.09
CA GLY A 328 -12.70 -27.42 7.82
C GLY A 328 -13.06 -25.92 7.82
N ARG A 329 -12.98 -25.24 8.95
CA ARG A 329 -13.34 -23.82 9.09
C ARG A 329 -12.16 -22.95 9.51
N LEU A 330 -12.33 -21.64 9.30
CA LEU A 330 -11.44 -20.63 9.87
C LEU A 330 -11.59 -20.66 11.40
N LEU A 331 -10.48 -20.51 12.13
CA LEU A 331 -10.52 -20.37 13.59
C LEU A 331 -11.34 -19.14 14.01
N LEU A 332 -12.14 -19.30 15.05
CA LEU A 332 -12.90 -18.23 15.69
C LEU A 332 -11.99 -17.36 16.56
N PRO A 333 -12.38 -16.12 16.88
CA PRO A 333 -11.52 -15.21 17.65
C PRO A 333 -11.01 -15.78 18.98
N ARG A 334 -11.87 -16.41 19.80
CA ARG A 334 -11.45 -17.04 21.07
C ARG A 334 -10.49 -18.21 20.88
N GLU A 335 -10.60 -18.95 19.78
CA GLU A 335 -9.68 -20.04 19.46
C GLU A 335 -8.31 -19.52 19.01
N ILE A 336 -8.29 -18.41 18.27
CA ILE A 336 -7.03 -17.73 17.92
C ILE A 336 -6.40 -17.17 19.17
N GLU A 337 -7.17 -16.51 20.03
CA GLU A 337 -6.70 -16.05 21.33
C GLU A 337 -6.09 -17.19 22.15
N GLN A 338 -6.75 -18.36 22.23
CA GLN A 338 -6.20 -19.55 22.89
C GLN A 338 -4.82 -19.97 22.31
N GLN A 339 -4.61 -19.86 20.99
CA GLN A 339 -3.29 -20.12 20.38
C GLN A 339 -2.26 -19.07 20.80
N ILE A 340 -2.65 -17.81 20.88
CA ILE A 340 -1.78 -16.71 21.28
C ILE A 340 -1.43 -16.80 22.78
N GLU A 341 -2.40 -17.12 23.65
CA GLU A 341 -2.19 -17.42 25.07
C GLU A 341 -1.13 -18.53 25.25
N ARG A 342 -1.20 -19.60 24.43
CA ARG A 342 -0.19 -20.68 24.46
C ARG A 342 1.21 -20.20 24.04
N ILE A 343 1.32 -19.26 23.10
CA ILE A 343 2.61 -18.67 22.69
C ILE A 343 3.16 -17.77 23.80
N LEU A 344 2.32 -16.91 24.39
CA LEU A 344 2.71 -16.01 25.48
C LEU A 344 3.10 -16.79 26.74
N ALA A 345 2.47 -17.93 27.00
CA ALA A 345 2.77 -18.80 28.14
C ALA A 345 3.98 -19.74 27.91
N ASP A 346 4.50 -19.84 26.68
CA ASP A 346 5.67 -20.67 26.38
C ASP A 346 6.91 -20.07 27.07
N LYS A 347 7.59 -20.88 27.89
CA LYS A 347 8.81 -20.52 28.64
C LYS A 347 10.10 -21.13 28.07
N SER A 348 10.04 -21.74 26.89
CA SER A 348 11.23 -22.25 26.21
C SER A 348 12.17 -21.10 25.84
N GLU A 349 13.47 -21.31 25.97
CA GLU A 349 14.47 -20.34 25.52
C GLU A 349 14.58 -20.31 23.99
N PRO A 350 14.91 -19.16 23.38
CA PRO A 350 15.33 -19.09 21.98
C PRO A 350 16.51 -20.03 21.70
N GLN A 351 16.54 -20.64 20.52
CA GLN A 351 17.71 -21.40 20.08
C GLN A 351 18.87 -20.44 19.82
N LYS A 352 20.11 -20.96 19.84
CA LYS A 352 21.31 -20.13 19.62
C LYS A 352 21.17 -19.35 18.31
N GLY A 353 21.32 -18.02 18.37
CA GLY A 353 21.18 -17.13 17.22
C GLY A 353 19.74 -16.79 16.80
N GLU A 354 18.73 -17.47 17.33
CA GLU A 354 17.34 -17.30 16.89
C GLU A 354 16.75 -15.95 17.30
N GLU A 355 17.07 -15.49 18.51
CA GLU A 355 16.49 -14.27 19.09
C GLU A 355 16.61 -13.07 18.14
N HIS A 356 17.77 -12.94 17.51
CA HIS A 356 18.13 -11.84 16.61
C HIS A 356 17.98 -12.21 15.13
N LEU A 357 17.46 -13.41 14.80
CA LEU A 357 17.47 -13.95 13.43
C LEU A 357 16.85 -12.99 12.41
N ALA A 358 15.73 -12.33 12.74
CA ALA A 358 15.06 -11.45 11.78
C ALA A 358 15.80 -10.14 11.51
N ALA A 359 16.88 -9.83 12.26
CA ALA A 359 17.79 -8.72 11.95
C ALA A 359 18.40 -8.83 10.55
N LEU A 360 18.52 -10.04 10.00
CA LEU A 360 18.92 -10.25 8.62
C LEU A 360 17.98 -9.54 7.62
N THR A 361 16.68 -9.48 7.93
CA THR A 361 15.71 -8.77 7.08
C THR A 361 15.75 -7.25 7.24
N ALA A 362 16.32 -6.77 8.35
CA ALA A 362 16.44 -5.35 8.69
C ALA A 362 17.74 -4.70 8.15
N GLY A 363 18.80 -5.49 8.00
CA GLY A 363 20.10 -5.03 7.50
C GLY A 363 20.18 -4.90 5.97
N GLU A 364 21.41 -4.88 5.46
CA GLU A 364 21.70 -4.79 4.02
C GLU A 364 21.24 -6.03 3.24
N ARG A 365 20.88 -5.82 1.97
CA ARG A 365 20.23 -6.86 1.15
C ARG A 365 21.19 -7.97 0.72
N ALA A 366 22.41 -7.62 0.33
CA ALA A 366 23.39 -8.59 -0.16
C ALA A 366 23.91 -9.55 0.93
N PRO A 367 24.28 -9.08 2.15
CA PRO A 367 24.60 -9.98 3.26
C PRO A 367 23.44 -10.93 3.60
N TRP A 368 22.19 -10.44 3.58
CA TRP A 368 21.04 -11.29 3.79
C TRP A 368 20.89 -12.35 2.68
N ALA A 369 21.00 -11.96 1.41
CA ALA A 369 20.94 -12.89 0.28
C ALA A 369 21.96 -14.03 0.40
N ASN A 370 23.22 -13.69 0.67
CA ASN A 370 24.29 -14.67 0.83
C ASN A 370 24.04 -15.59 2.02
N THR A 371 23.63 -15.04 3.16
CA THR A 371 23.34 -15.80 4.38
C THR A 371 22.16 -16.77 4.16
N ARG A 372 21.12 -16.31 3.47
CA ARG A 372 19.95 -17.14 3.10
C ARG A 372 20.36 -18.33 2.26
N GLU A 373 21.19 -18.12 1.24
CA GLU A 373 21.66 -19.18 0.35
C GLU A 373 22.60 -20.18 1.07
N THR A 374 23.49 -19.68 1.93
CA THR A 374 24.45 -20.54 2.64
C THR A 374 23.78 -21.38 3.73
N PHE A 375 22.94 -20.77 4.58
CA PHE A 375 22.49 -21.41 5.82
C PHE A 375 21.01 -21.83 5.81
N PHE A 376 20.19 -21.33 4.89
CA PHE A 376 18.73 -21.56 4.89
C PHE A 376 18.20 -22.32 3.68
N LYS A 377 19.06 -22.79 2.77
CA LYS A 377 18.65 -23.57 1.60
C LYS A 377 18.21 -25.01 1.89
N GLY A 378 18.59 -25.57 3.06
CA GLY A 378 18.33 -26.97 3.41
C GLY A 378 17.94 -27.20 4.87
N GLY A 379 17.62 -28.46 5.19
CA GLY A 379 17.41 -28.93 6.57
C GLY A 379 16.25 -28.25 7.32
N LYS A 380 16.41 -28.13 8.65
CA LYS A 380 15.42 -27.51 9.54
C LYS A 380 15.24 -26.02 9.26
N ASN A 381 16.33 -25.31 8.96
CA ASN A 381 16.31 -23.88 8.61
C ASN A 381 15.41 -23.60 7.41
N LYS A 382 15.53 -24.38 6.34
CA LYS A 382 14.67 -24.23 5.16
C LYS A 382 13.19 -24.45 5.51
N GLN A 383 12.87 -25.47 6.29
CA GLN A 383 11.49 -25.76 6.68
C GLN A 383 10.89 -24.62 7.51
N SER A 384 11.66 -24.05 8.43
CA SER A 384 11.25 -22.93 9.27
C SER A 384 11.17 -21.61 8.48
N LEU A 385 12.14 -21.33 7.62
CA LEU A 385 12.11 -20.16 6.74
C LEU A 385 10.93 -20.22 5.77
N ASP A 386 10.68 -21.37 5.13
CA ASP A 386 9.50 -21.60 4.28
C ASP A 386 8.19 -21.35 5.07
N ALA A 387 8.15 -21.68 6.37
CA ALA A 387 6.97 -21.41 7.19
C ALA A 387 6.72 -19.90 7.35
N ILE A 388 7.77 -19.08 7.45
CA ILE A 388 7.66 -17.62 7.54
C ILE A 388 7.34 -17.00 6.18
N GLU A 389 8.14 -17.33 5.16
CA GLU A 389 8.04 -16.79 3.80
C GLU A 389 6.67 -17.11 3.16
N LYS A 390 6.13 -18.31 3.40
CA LYS A 390 4.82 -18.74 2.88
C LYS A 390 3.64 -18.37 3.79
N ALA A 391 3.85 -17.83 5.00
CA ALA A 391 2.76 -17.44 5.89
C ALA A 391 1.80 -16.43 5.24
N ALA A 392 0.54 -16.38 5.66
CA ALA A 392 -0.42 -15.41 5.13
C ALA A 392 0.03 -13.97 5.38
N PHE A 393 0.52 -13.71 6.59
CA PHE A 393 1.17 -12.49 7.07
C PHE A 393 1.98 -12.84 8.32
N PHE A 394 2.79 -11.92 8.80
CA PHE A 394 3.61 -12.09 10.00
C PHE A 394 2.96 -11.36 11.18
N VAL A 395 3.05 -11.92 12.38
CA VAL A 395 2.52 -11.33 13.61
C VAL A 395 3.64 -11.20 14.63
N THR A 396 3.78 -10.03 15.23
CA THR A 396 4.65 -9.83 16.39
C THR A 396 3.83 -9.56 17.64
N LEU A 397 4.06 -10.37 18.66
CA LEU A 397 3.58 -10.14 20.03
C LEU A 397 4.68 -9.43 20.81
N ASP A 398 4.59 -8.10 20.83
CA ASP A 398 5.57 -7.20 21.42
C ASP A 398 5.37 -7.11 22.93
N GLU A 399 6.46 -7.12 23.70
CA GLU A 399 6.41 -7.05 25.16
C GLU A 399 6.33 -5.63 25.70
N SER A 400 6.58 -4.63 24.84
CA SER A 400 6.42 -3.23 25.19
C SER A 400 4.95 -2.82 25.19
N GLU A 401 4.66 -1.72 25.86
CA GLU A 401 3.36 -1.07 25.85
C GLU A 401 3.48 0.24 25.09
N GLN A 402 2.74 0.37 24.00
CA GLN A 402 2.67 1.60 23.21
C GLN A 402 1.22 2.03 23.13
N ARG A 403 0.94 3.32 23.21
CA ARG A 403 -0.36 3.96 22.93
C ARG A 403 -0.22 5.47 23.06
N TYR A 404 -1.21 6.22 22.61
CA TYR A 404 -1.35 7.61 23.01
C TYR A 404 -1.59 7.71 24.51
N GLN A 405 -0.87 8.62 25.18
CA GLN A 405 -1.00 8.89 26.61
C GLN A 405 -1.19 10.40 26.81
N ASP A 406 -2.26 10.81 27.51
CA ASP A 406 -2.60 12.23 27.71
C ASP A 406 -1.55 13.00 28.54
N ASP A 407 -0.89 12.32 29.47
CA ASP A 407 0.18 12.87 30.32
C ASP A 407 1.52 13.03 29.58
N ASN A 408 1.69 12.34 28.44
CA ASN A 408 2.88 12.44 27.60
C ASN A 408 2.56 12.31 26.10
N PRO A 409 1.77 13.23 25.53
CA PRO A 409 1.12 13.03 24.22
C PRO A 409 2.09 13.00 23.05
N VAL A 410 3.21 13.73 23.17
CA VAL A 410 4.24 13.80 22.13
C VAL A 410 5.08 12.52 22.16
N LYS A 411 5.78 12.26 23.27
CA LYS A 411 6.72 11.15 23.34
C LYS A 411 6.05 9.78 23.19
N SER A 412 4.82 9.64 23.69
CA SER A 412 4.06 8.40 23.55
C SER A 412 3.76 8.04 22.10
N LEU A 413 3.40 9.02 21.25
CA LEU A 413 3.20 8.78 19.82
C LEU A 413 4.51 8.57 19.06
N GLU A 414 5.60 9.23 19.46
CA GLU A 414 6.91 9.04 18.84
C GLU A 414 7.47 7.65 19.10
N ASN A 415 7.40 7.19 20.36
CA ASN A 415 7.79 5.83 20.72
C ASN A 415 6.95 4.80 19.97
N TYR A 416 5.64 5.05 19.86
CA TYR A 416 4.72 4.19 19.12
C TYR A 416 5.04 4.15 17.62
N ALA A 417 5.33 5.30 17.00
CA ALA A 417 5.75 5.39 15.60
C ALA A 417 7.04 4.60 15.34
N LYS A 418 8.07 4.80 16.17
CA LYS A 418 9.35 4.10 16.10
C LYS A 418 9.18 2.58 16.30
N ALA A 419 8.36 2.17 17.26
CA ALA A 419 8.06 0.77 17.53
C ALA A 419 7.35 0.05 16.36
N LEU A 420 6.57 0.79 15.56
CA LEU A 420 5.94 0.27 14.35
C LEU A 420 6.86 0.33 13.11
N LEU A 421 7.69 1.37 12.98
CA LEU A 421 8.59 1.54 11.84
C LEU A 421 9.73 0.53 11.87
N HIS A 422 10.48 0.47 12.97
CA HIS A 422 11.69 -0.36 13.08
C HIS A 422 11.68 -1.33 14.29
N GLY A 423 10.81 -1.11 15.29
CA GLY A 423 10.74 -1.99 16.45
C GLY A 423 12.10 -2.13 17.14
N LYS A 424 12.48 -3.36 17.49
CA LYS A 424 13.80 -3.70 18.03
C LYS A 424 14.82 -4.06 16.94
N CYS A 425 14.50 -3.86 15.66
CA CYS A 425 15.31 -4.26 14.50
C CYS A 425 15.45 -5.77 14.26
N TYR A 426 14.94 -6.63 15.15
CA TYR A 426 15.01 -8.10 15.02
C TYR A 426 13.70 -8.84 15.36
N ASP A 427 12.63 -8.10 15.64
CA ASP A 427 11.34 -8.60 16.09
C ASP A 427 10.25 -8.47 15.01
N ARG A 428 10.63 -8.08 13.79
CA ARG A 428 9.75 -8.01 12.61
C ARG A 428 10.39 -8.77 11.47
N TRP A 429 9.58 -9.27 10.54
CA TRP A 429 10.06 -9.82 9.27
C TRP A 429 9.84 -8.77 8.19
N PHE A 430 10.81 -7.86 8.01
CA PHE A 430 10.64 -6.68 7.14
C PHE A 430 10.43 -7.01 5.66
N ASP A 431 10.82 -8.22 5.26
CA ASP A 431 10.55 -8.77 3.93
C ASP A 431 9.10 -9.19 3.70
N LYS A 432 8.30 -9.37 4.77
CA LYS A 432 6.91 -9.79 4.63
C LYS A 432 6.07 -8.65 4.06
N SER A 433 5.10 -8.98 3.20
CA SER A 433 4.18 -7.98 2.63
C SER A 433 3.61 -7.02 3.68
N PHE A 434 3.24 -7.56 4.84
CA PHE A 434 3.03 -6.78 6.05
C PHE A 434 3.19 -7.62 7.33
N ASN A 435 3.49 -6.92 8.42
CA ASN A 435 3.58 -7.41 9.79
C ASN A 435 2.43 -6.79 10.61
N LEU A 436 1.65 -7.60 11.31
CA LEU A 436 0.73 -7.17 12.36
C LEU A 436 1.49 -7.14 13.68
N ILE A 437 1.47 -6.01 14.38
CA ILE A 437 2.18 -5.82 15.64
C ILE A 437 1.14 -5.63 16.72
N VAL A 438 1.20 -6.41 17.79
CA VAL A 438 0.28 -6.32 18.92
C VAL A 438 1.09 -6.15 20.19
N PHE A 439 0.94 -5.01 20.84
CA PHE A 439 1.64 -4.64 22.08
C PHE A 439 0.99 -5.28 23.29
N LYS A 440 1.74 -5.36 24.40
CA LYS A 440 1.30 -6.02 25.65
C LYS A 440 -0.01 -5.46 26.20
N ASN A 441 -0.26 -4.16 26.03
CA ASN A 441 -1.47 -3.47 26.46
C ASN A 441 -2.65 -3.58 25.48
N GLY A 442 -2.56 -4.41 24.44
CA GLY A 442 -3.62 -4.57 23.44
C GLY A 442 -3.67 -3.46 22.37
N THR A 443 -2.75 -2.50 22.35
CA THR A 443 -2.60 -1.60 21.19
C THR A 443 -1.99 -2.39 20.03
N MET A 444 -2.32 -2.05 18.79
CA MET A 444 -1.76 -2.74 17.62
C MET A 444 -1.30 -1.80 16.52
N GLY A 445 -0.72 -2.31 15.45
CA GLY A 445 -0.38 -1.52 14.26
C GLY A 445 0.21 -2.41 13.16
N LEU A 446 0.58 -1.79 12.04
CA LEU A 446 1.16 -2.48 10.90
C LEU A 446 2.53 -1.92 10.54
N ASN A 447 3.39 -2.79 10.02
CA ASN A 447 4.56 -2.45 9.19
C ASN A 447 4.38 -3.12 7.82
N ALA A 448 4.68 -2.44 6.72
CA ALA A 448 4.46 -2.97 5.37
C ALA A 448 5.68 -2.79 4.45
N GLU A 449 6.01 -3.84 3.72
CA GLU A 449 7.00 -3.81 2.64
C GLU A 449 6.39 -3.12 1.41
N HIS A 450 7.14 -2.23 0.76
CA HIS A 450 6.58 -1.26 -0.18
C HIS A 450 6.70 -1.66 -1.67
N ALA A 451 7.55 -2.63 -2.01
CA ALA A 451 7.79 -2.99 -3.41
C ALA A 451 6.51 -3.50 -4.11
N TRP A 452 5.70 -4.33 -3.44
CA TRP A 452 4.54 -4.98 -4.06
C TRP A 452 3.30 -4.08 -4.20
N ALA A 453 3.13 -3.06 -3.34
CA ALA A 453 1.98 -2.15 -3.35
C ALA A 453 2.20 -0.80 -2.66
N ASP A 454 1.31 0.14 -2.97
CA ASP A 454 1.23 1.48 -2.40
C ASP A 454 0.37 1.50 -1.12
N ALA A 455 0.65 2.45 -0.22
CA ALA A 455 0.00 2.58 1.10
C ALA A 455 -1.54 2.51 1.11
N PRO A 456 -2.29 3.09 0.14
CA PRO A 456 -3.76 2.98 0.13
C PRO A 456 -4.28 1.53 0.09
N ILE A 457 -3.52 0.58 -0.45
CA ILE A 457 -3.90 -0.83 -0.54
C ILE A 457 -3.90 -1.47 0.86
N VAL A 458 -2.85 -1.22 1.65
CA VAL A 458 -2.77 -1.68 3.05
C VAL A 458 -3.73 -0.89 3.93
N GLY A 459 -3.89 0.42 3.71
CA GLY A 459 -4.87 1.25 4.42
C GLY A 459 -6.30 0.71 4.30
N HIS A 460 -6.70 0.22 3.13
CA HIS A 460 -8.02 -0.40 2.93
C HIS A 460 -8.22 -1.68 3.75
N LEU A 461 -7.17 -2.51 3.91
CA LEU A 461 -7.22 -3.64 4.85
C LEU A 461 -7.37 -3.14 6.29
N TRP A 462 -6.57 -2.15 6.66
CA TRP A 462 -6.51 -1.65 8.04
C TRP A 462 -7.83 -1.02 8.50
N GLU A 463 -8.47 -0.21 7.65
CA GLU A 463 -9.82 0.33 7.91
C GLU A 463 -10.83 -0.78 8.19
N GLN A 464 -10.79 -1.88 7.44
CA GLN A 464 -11.71 -3.00 7.64
C GLN A 464 -11.46 -3.69 8.99
N VAL A 465 -10.19 -3.88 9.37
CA VAL A 465 -9.82 -4.50 10.65
C VAL A 465 -10.29 -3.63 11.81
N LEU A 466 -9.93 -2.34 11.79
CA LEU A 466 -10.33 -1.36 12.79
C LEU A 466 -11.85 -1.23 12.92
N ALA A 467 -12.61 -1.38 11.83
CA ALA A 467 -14.07 -1.35 11.86
C ALA A 467 -14.71 -2.67 12.34
N LEU A 468 -14.10 -3.82 12.04
CA LEU A 468 -14.63 -5.13 12.39
C LEU A 468 -14.41 -5.46 13.86
N ASP A 469 -13.24 -5.13 14.37
CA ASP A 469 -12.74 -5.62 15.65
C ASP A 469 -13.57 -5.13 16.86
N PRO A 470 -13.55 -3.83 17.25
CA PRO A 470 -14.35 -3.37 18.39
C PRO A 470 -15.87 -3.44 18.15
N VAL A 471 -16.32 -3.17 16.92
CA VAL A 471 -17.76 -2.94 16.66
C VAL A 471 -18.52 -4.24 16.38
N LYS A 472 -17.94 -5.17 15.61
CA LYS A 472 -18.65 -6.38 15.15
C LYS A 472 -18.24 -7.64 15.88
N LEU A 473 -16.94 -7.80 16.17
CA LEU A 473 -16.45 -8.95 16.93
C LEU A 473 -16.63 -8.69 18.43
N GLY A 474 -16.09 -7.56 18.90
CA GLY A 474 -16.16 -7.12 20.30
C GLY A 474 -15.48 -8.10 21.27
N TYR A 475 -15.66 -7.82 22.56
CA TYR A 475 -15.04 -8.54 23.67
C TYR A 475 -16.08 -8.86 24.75
N THR A 476 -15.75 -9.77 25.67
CA THR A 476 -16.52 -10.02 26.90
C THR A 476 -16.24 -8.92 27.93
N GLU A 477 -16.95 -8.94 29.07
CA GLU A 477 -16.72 -7.97 30.16
C GLU A 477 -15.32 -8.09 30.75
N GLU A 478 -14.73 -9.29 30.74
CA GLU A 478 -13.36 -9.57 31.17
C GLU A 478 -12.31 -9.21 30.10
N GLY A 479 -12.75 -8.75 28.92
CA GLY A 479 -11.86 -8.31 27.83
C GLY A 479 -11.38 -9.42 26.90
N HIS A 480 -11.88 -10.65 27.03
CA HIS A 480 -11.55 -11.78 26.13
C HIS A 480 -12.35 -11.72 24.82
N CYS A 481 -11.89 -12.41 23.79
CA CYS A 481 -12.67 -12.61 22.57
C CYS A 481 -13.98 -13.35 22.90
N LYS A 482 -15.09 -12.94 22.26
CA LYS A 482 -16.36 -13.66 22.40
C LYS A 482 -16.29 -15.09 21.84
N GLY A 483 -16.99 -16.02 22.50
CA GLY A 483 -17.03 -17.44 22.15
C GLY A 483 -16.24 -18.30 23.12
N GLU A 484 -16.12 -19.59 22.82
CA GLU A 484 -15.46 -20.56 23.70
C GLU A 484 -14.14 -21.07 23.10
N PRO A 485 -13.14 -21.42 23.93
CA PRO A 485 -11.95 -22.14 23.50
C PRO A 485 -12.31 -23.52 22.93
N HIS A 486 -11.44 -24.05 22.07
CA HIS A 486 -11.64 -25.40 21.53
C HIS A 486 -10.75 -26.40 22.26
N PRO A 487 -11.30 -27.44 22.90
CA PRO A 487 -10.55 -28.33 23.79
C PRO A 487 -9.47 -29.12 23.04
N ASN A 488 -9.78 -29.59 21.82
CA ASN A 488 -8.90 -30.46 21.03
C ASN A 488 -8.08 -29.71 19.97
N LEU A 489 -7.99 -28.38 20.05
CA LEU A 489 -7.26 -27.60 19.05
C LEU A 489 -5.75 -27.82 19.23
N PRO A 490 -5.01 -28.27 18.19
CA PRO A 490 -3.56 -28.43 18.27
C PRO A 490 -2.87 -27.14 18.68
N GLY A 491 -1.72 -27.26 19.35
CA GLY A 491 -0.90 -26.12 19.71
C GLY A 491 -0.20 -25.47 18.51
N PRO A 492 0.27 -24.23 18.66
CA PRO A 492 1.21 -23.61 17.74
C PRO A 492 2.46 -24.47 17.55
N GLN A 493 2.96 -24.56 16.31
CA GLN A 493 4.19 -25.29 16.03
C GLN A 493 5.40 -24.39 16.21
N ARG A 494 6.23 -24.67 17.21
CA ARG A 494 7.52 -24.00 17.42
C ARG A 494 8.46 -24.28 16.23
N LEU A 495 8.94 -23.23 15.56
CA LEU A 495 9.93 -23.35 14.49
C LEU A 495 11.29 -23.77 15.06
N GLN A 496 12.07 -24.48 14.26
CA GLN A 496 13.33 -25.09 14.68
C GLN A 496 14.44 -24.66 13.75
N TRP A 497 15.58 -24.31 14.34
CA TRP A 497 16.72 -23.72 13.66
C TRP A 497 18.01 -24.45 14.03
N ASP A 498 18.97 -24.35 13.14
CA ASP A 498 20.34 -24.78 13.30
C ASP A 498 21.22 -23.65 12.79
N ILE A 499 21.57 -22.71 13.67
CA ILE A 499 22.24 -21.46 13.31
C ILE A 499 23.70 -21.54 13.79
N PRO A 500 24.65 -21.88 12.91
CA PRO A 500 26.05 -22.02 13.31
C PRO A 500 26.68 -20.65 13.63
N ALA A 501 27.84 -20.64 14.30
CA ALA A 501 28.46 -19.43 14.83
C ALA A 501 28.80 -18.39 13.73
N GLU A 502 29.11 -18.84 12.52
CA GLU A 502 29.35 -17.98 11.36
C GLU A 502 28.07 -17.21 10.98
N CYS A 503 26.92 -17.90 10.94
CA CYS A 503 25.62 -17.28 10.68
C CYS A 503 25.24 -16.29 11.80
N GLN A 504 25.49 -16.65 13.05
CA GLN A 504 25.27 -15.75 14.20
C GLN A 504 26.07 -14.45 14.09
N SER A 505 27.30 -14.53 13.59
CA SER A 505 28.15 -13.34 13.38
C SER A 505 27.55 -12.40 12.34
N VAL A 506 26.99 -12.93 11.25
CA VAL A 506 26.31 -12.12 10.22
C VAL A 506 24.99 -11.53 10.74
N ILE A 507 24.23 -12.28 11.54
CA ILE A 507 23.03 -11.79 12.24
C ILE A 507 23.39 -10.58 13.10
N GLN A 508 24.43 -10.68 13.93
CA GLN A 508 24.87 -9.58 14.80
C GLN A 508 25.40 -8.37 14.00
N SER A 509 26.10 -8.61 12.90
CA SER A 509 26.52 -7.52 12.00
C SER A 509 25.32 -6.78 11.40
N SER A 510 24.33 -7.53 10.91
CA SER A 510 23.10 -6.97 10.35
C SER A 510 22.31 -6.19 11.39
N LEU A 511 22.26 -6.70 12.63
CA LEU A 511 21.63 -6.01 13.76
C LEU A 511 22.33 -4.68 14.07
N LYS A 512 23.67 -4.63 14.09
CA LYS A 512 24.41 -3.37 14.31
C LYS A 512 24.08 -2.32 13.25
N VAL A 513 24.03 -2.72 11.98
CA VAL A 513 23.64 -1.82 10.87
C VAL A 513 22.21 -1.33 11.05
N ALA A 514 21.27 -2.23 11.35
CA ALA A 514 19.87 -1.88 11.53
C ALA A 514 19.67 -0.97 12.75
N GLN A 515 20.34 -1.24 13.87
CA GLN A 515 20.27 -0.44 15.08
C GLN A 515 20.83 0.96 14.86
N ALA A 516 22.00 1.09 14.20
CA ALA A 516 22.56 2.39 13.85
C ALA A 516 21.59 3.22 12.99
N LEU A 517 20.90 2.59 12.04
CA LEU A 517 19.88 3.26 11.23
C LEU A 517 18.63 3.64 12.05
N ALA A 518 18.16 2.77 12.95
CA ALA A 518 17.00 3.04 13.79
C ALA A 518 17.26 4.16 14.80
N ASP A 519 18.45 4.16 15.43
CA ASP A 519 18.86 5.17 16.40
C ASP A 519 19.02 6.55 15.74
N ASP A 520 19.38 6.58 14.46
CA ASP A 520 19.52 7.81 13.68
C ASP A 520 18.17 8.40 13.23
N VAL A 521 17.07 7.65 13.28
CA VAL A 521 15.75 8.16 12.83
C VAL A 521 15.06 8.94 13.94
N GLU A 522 14.73 10.19 13.64
CA GLU A 522 13.79 10.98 14.40
C GLU A 522 12.37 10.79 13.85
N CYS A 523 11.37 10.75 14.74
CA CYS A 523 9.96 10.73 14.38
C CYS A 523 9.24 11.72 15.27
N HIS A 524 8.34 12.51 14.68
CA HIS A 524 7.44 13.40 15.39
C HIS A 524 6.03 13.26 14.84
N VAL A 525 5.06 12.91 15.70
CA VAL A 525 3.66 12.73 15.32
C VAL A 525 2.82 13.81 15.98
N PHE A 526 2.04 14.55 15.19
CA PHE A 526 1.33 15.72 15.67
C PHE A 526 -0.14 15.78 15.21
N PRO A 527 -1.09 15.51 16.12
CA PRO A 527 -2.51 15.71 15.89
C PRO A 527 -2.87 17.22 15.90
N PHE A 528 -3.11 17.79 14.73
CA PHE A 528 -3.54 19.18 14.56
C PHE A 528 -5.08 19.27 14.60
N LYS A 529 -5.60 19.98 15.62
CA LYS A 529 -7.04 20.08 15.93
C LYS A 529 -7.63 21.48 15.76
N ASP A 530 -6.84 22.47 15.35
CA ASP A 530 -7.32 23.87 15.23
C ASP A 530 -8.29 24.08 14.07
N PHE A 531 -8.19 23.26 13.01
CA PHE A 531 -9.11 23.16 11.87
C PHE A 531 -8.73 21.99 10.95
N GLY A 532 -9.58 21.70 9.97
CA GLY A 532 -9.36 20.66 8.96
C GLY A 532 -10.00 20.99 7.61
N LYS A 533 -10.46 19.96 6.88
CA LYS A 533 -11.04 20.15 5.53
C LYS A 533 -12.25 21.09 5.53
N GLY A 534 -13.00 21.20 6.63
CA GLY A 534 -14.20 22.04 6.70
C GLY A 534 -13.88 23.52 6.54
N PHE A 535 -12.89 24.01 7.29
CA PHE A 535 -12.36 25.36 7.11
C PHE A 535 -11.73 25.54 5.73
N ILE A 536 -10.86 24.62 5.30
CA ILE A 536 -10.11 24.78 4.04
C ILE A 536 -11.06 24.82 2.83
N LYS A 537 -12.15 24.04 2.84
CA LYS A 537 -13.18 24.07 1.80
C LYS A 537 -13.97 25.38 1.80
N LYS A 538 -14.24 25.99 2.96
CA LYS A 538 -14.84 27.35 3.05
C LYS A 538 -13.94 28.40 2.41
N CYS A 539 -12.63 28.22 2.51
CA CYS A 539 -11.65 29.05 1.80
C CYS A 539 -11.71 28.86 0.27
N ARG A 540 -12.44 27.88 -0.27
CA ARG A 540 -12.48 27.44 -1.68
C ARG A 540 -11.13 26.92 -2.19
N THR A 541 -10.39 26.22 -1.34
CA THR A 541 -9.09 25.63 -1.66
C THR A 541 -9.16 24.11 -1.48
N SER A 542 -8.37 23.35 -2.24
CA SER A 542 -8.21 21.92 -1.98
C SER A 542 -7.46 21.70 -0.65
N PRO A 543 -7.95 20.85 0.28
CA PRO A 543 -7.24 20.51 1.51
C PRO A 543 -5.81 20.05 1.29
N ASP A 544 -5.60 19.23 0.27
CA ASP A 544 -4.30 18.70 -0.08
C ASP A 544 -3.33 19.81 -0.54
N ALA A 545 -3.75 20.64 -1.50
CA ALA A 545 -2.95 21.78 -1.96
C ALA A 545 -2.65 22.78 -0.84
N PHE A 546 -3.60 23.01 0.07
CA PHE A 546 -3.42 23.89 1.22
C PHE A 546 -2.29 23.39 2.14
N ILE A 547 -2.28 22.08 2.44
CA ILE A 547 -1.25 21.47 3.27
C ILE A 547 0.09 21.50 2.54
N GLN A 548 0.16 21.12 1.27
CA GLN A 548 1.40 21.16 0.47
C GLN A 548 2.02 22.56 0.42
N ILE A 549 1.22 23.61 0.27
CA ILE A 549 1.70 25.00 0.32
C ILE A 549 2.21 25.36 1.73
N ALA A 550 1.52 24.91 2.78
CA ALA A 550 1.97 25.11 4.15
C ALA A 550 3.33 24.43 4.41
N LEU A 551 3.53 23.22 3.87
CA LEU A 551 4.81 22.50 3.93
C LEU A 551 5.93 23.27 3.22
N GLN A 552 5.66 23.87 2.05
CA GLN A 552 6.64 24.70 1.34
C GLN A 552 7.02 25.96 2.14
N LEU A 553 6.03 26.62 2.76
CA LEU A 553 6.28 27.79 3.62
C LEU A 553 7.10 27.41 4.84
N ALA A 554 6.74 26.31 5.51
CA ALA A 554 7.46 25.79 6.66
C ALA A 554 8.90 25.39 6.30
N HIS A 555 9.10 24.72 5.17
CA HIS A 555 10.42 24.26 4.76
C HIS A 555 11.35 25.43 4.42
N PHE A 556 10.84 26.44 3.72
CA PHE A 556 11.64 27.63 3.43
C PHE A 556 12.01 28.40 4.70
N ARG A 557 11.13 28.47 5.70
CA ARG A 557 11.47 29.04 7.02
C ARG A 557 12.59 28.26 7.71
N ASP A 558 12.51 26.94 7.61
CA ASP A 558 13.47 26.05 8.27
C ASP A 558 14.86 26.08 7.64
N LYS A 559 14.92 26.08 6.29
CA LYS A 559 16.17 25.92 5.53
C LYS A 559 16.68 27.18 4.83
N GLY A 560 15.85 28.22 4.70
CA GLY A 560 16.15 29.44 3.94
C GLY A 560 16.21 29.26 2.42
N LYS A 561 15.98 28.04 1.90
CA LYS A 561 16.04 27.69 0.48
C LYS A 561 14.88 26.78 0.07
N PHE A 562 14.52 26.84 -1.21
CA PHE A 562 13.59 25.87 -1.81
C PHE A 562 14.31 24.55 -2.09
N CYS A 563 13.56 23.46 -2.13
CA CYS A 563 14.09 22.14 -2.45
C CYS A 563 13.15 21.36 -3.35
N LEU A 564 13.69 20.33 -4.00
CA LEU A 564 12.88 19.38 -4.73
C LEU A 564 11.92 18.66 -3.75
N THR A 565 10.62 18.74 -4.04
CA THR A 565 9.56 18.20 -3.19
C THR A 565 8.77 17.14 -3.93
N TYR A 566 8.69 15.94 -3.35
CA TYR A 566 7.95 14.80 -3.86
C TYR A 566 6.58 14.73 -3.18
N GLU A 567 5.51 14.59 -3.97
CA GLU A 567 4.21 14.12 -3.51
C GLU A 567 3.75 12.94 -4.37
N ALA A 568 3.32 11.86 -3.73
CA ALA A 568 2.78 10.70 -4.44
C ALA A 568 1.36 10.95 -4.96
N SER A 569 1.15 10.80 -6.27
CA SER A 569 -0.18 10.78 -6.88
C SER A 569 -0.46 9.41 -7.50
N MET A 570 -1.62 8.82 -7.19
CA MET A 570 -1.99 7.52 -7.77
C MET A 570 -2.27 7.58 -9.28
N THR A 571 -1.82 6.57 -10.02
CA THR A 571 -2.15 6.37 -11.45
C THR A 571 -3.11 5.21 -11.66
N ARG A 572 -3.86 4.83 -10.62
CA ARG A 572 -4.81 3.70 -10.63
C ARG A 572 -6.02 3.89 -11.55
N LEU A 573 -6.13 5.01 -12.26
CA LEU A 573 -7.05 5.16 -13.40
C LEU A 573 -6.66 4.26 -14.58
N TYR A 574 -5.39 3.84 -14.61
CA TYR A 574 -4.83 2.96 -15.62
C TYR A 574 -4.64 1.56 -15.08
N ARG A 575 -4.67 0.56 -15.98
CA ARG A 575 -4.36 -0.82 -15.66
C ARG A 575 -2.95 -0.90 -15.08
N GLU A 576 -2.85 -1.61 -13.95
CA GLU A 576 -1.63 -1.80 -13.17
C GLU A 576 -0.93 -0.50 -12.76
N GLY A 577 -1.65 0.63 -12.73
CA GLY A 577 -1.11 1.90 -12.27
C GLY A 577 -0.69 1.87 -10.80
N ARG A 578 0.52 2.38 -10.55
CA ARG A 578 1.10 2.62 -9.21
C ARG A 578 0.98 4.11 -8.89
N THR A 579 2.09 4.82 -8.98
CA THR A 579 2.21 6.24 -8.64
C THR A 579 2.87 7.05 -9.76
N GLU A 580 2.64 8.35 -9.75
CA GLU A 580 3.40 9.39 -10.43
C GLU A 580 3.77 10.47 -9.39
N THR A 581 4.75 11.31 -9.71
CA THR A 581 5.20 12.40 -8.85
C THR A 581 4.46 13.69 -9.14
N VAL A 582 3.98 14.36 -8.10
CA VAL A 582 3.63 15.77 -8.11
C VAL A 582 4.80 16.55 -7.51
N ARG A 583 5.35 17.49 -8.27
CA ARG A 583 6.46 18.35 -7.84
C ARG A 583 5.88 19.62 -7.19
N SER A 584 5.68 19.61 -5.87
CA SER A 584 4.95 20.67 -5.14
C SER A 584 5.67 22.03 -5.08
N CYS A 585 7.00 22.04 -5.24
CA CYS A 585 7.80 23.26 -5.30
C CYS A 585 7.66 23.91 -6.69
N THR A 586 6.69 24.80 -6.84
CA THR A 586 6.39 25.52 -8.09
C THR A 586 6.77 27.00 -7.98
N MET A 587 6.90 27.70 -9.13
CA MET A 587 7.12 29.15 -9.14
C MET A 587 6.00 29.90 -8.42
N GLU A 588 4.76 29.46 -8.56
CA GLU A 588 3.59 30.04 -7.90
C GLU A 588 3.66 29.87 -6.38
N THR A 589 4.02 28.67 -5.90
CA THR A 589 4.24 28.44 -4.47
C THR A 589 5.42 29.26 -3.95
N CYS A 590 6.52 29.34 -4.70
CA CYS A 590 7.69 30.14 -4.32
C CYS A 590 7.37 31.63 -4.22
N ALA A 591 6.57 32.16 -5.14
CA ALA A 591 6.11 33.55 -5.10
C ALA A 591 5.27 33.82 -3.84
N PHE A 592 4.33 32.92 -3.51
CA PHE A 592 3.57 33.01 -2.27
C PHE A 592 4.48 32.97 -1.03
N VAL A 593 5.39 31.99 -0.94
CA VAL A 593 6.30 31.83 0.21
C VAL A 593 7.18 33.07 0.39
N ARG A 594 7.75 33.61 -0.68
CA ARG A 594 8.54 34.86 -0.63
C ARG A 594 7.71 36.04 -0.13
N SER A 595 6.44 36.15 -0.55
CA SER A 595 5.53 37.22 -0.10
C SER A 595 5.17 37.14 1.39
N MET A 596 5.29 35.95 2.00
CA MET A 596 5.06 35.75 3.44
C MET A 596 6.30 36.02 4.29
N ILE A 597 7.50 35.85 3.74
CA ILE A 597 8.77 35.87 4.52
C ILE A 597 9.57 37.15 4.31
N ARG A 598 9.63 37.70 3.09
CA ARG A 598 10.59 38.76 2.74
C ARG A 598 10.00 40.16 2.68
N ASP A 599 8.69 40.29 2.60
CA ASP A 599 8.06 41.57 2.27
C ASP A 599 6.77 41.79 3.08
N GLU A 600 6.90 42.56 4.15
CA GLU A 600 5.79 43.00 5.02
C GLU A 600 4.87 44.02 4.34
N THR A 601 5.32 44.63 3.23
CA THR A 601 4.54 45.64 2.50
C THR A 601 3.51 45.02 1.56
N VAL A 602 3.62 43.72 1.27
CA VAL A 602 2.63 43.01 0.45
C VAL A 602 1.29 42.95 1.18
N ARG A 603 0.27 43.56 0.57
CA ARG A 603 -1.09 43.58 1.10
C ARG A 603 -1.64 42.16 1.26
N ARG A 604 -2.48 41.95 2.29
CA ARG A 604 -3.17 40.69 2.57
C ARG A 604 -3.94 40.14 1.36
N GLU A 605 -4.57 41.01 0.57
CA GLU A 605 -5.29 40.65 -0.65
C GLU A 605 -4.39 40.03 -1.72
N GLU A 606 -3.16 40.54 -1.87
CA GLU A 606 -2.19 40.02 -2.81
C GLU A 606 -1.66 38.66 -2.35
N ARG A 607 -1.37 38.50 -1.05
CA ARG A 607 -1.02 37.19 -0.47
C ARG A 607 -2.14 36.15 -0.69
N ARG A 608 -3.41 36.54 -0.53
CA ARG A 608 -4.58 35.69 -0.86
C ARG A 608 -4.61 35.28 -2.33
N ARG A 609 -4.31 36.22 -3.24
CA ARG A 609 -4.24 35.94 -4.69
C ARG A 609 -3.12 34.94 -5.00
N LEU A 610 -1.94 35.12 -4.40
CA LEU A 610 -0.78 34.25 -4.61
C LEU A 610 -1.01 32.83 -4.09
N VAL A 611 -1.54 32.65 -2.88
CA VAL A 611 -1.86 31.30 -2.35
C VAL A 611 -2.92 30.61 -3.22
N LYS A 612 -3.88 31.35 -3.78
CA LYS A 612 -4.86 30.79 -4.72
C LYS A 612 -4.23 30.32 -6.01
N ALA A 613 -3.34 31.12 -6.60
CA ALA A 613 -2.59 30.73 -7.79
C ALA A 613 -1.73 29.48 -7.54
N ALA A 614 -1.04 29.41 -6.40
CA ALA A 614 -0.27 28.25 -5.98
C ALA A 614 -1.15 27.00 -5.84
N ALA A 615 -2.32 27.13 -5.20
CA ALA A 615 -3.24 26.01 -5.01
C ALA A 615 -3.84 25.51 -6.34
N ASP A 616 -4.18 26.42 -7.25
CA ASP A 616 -4.70 26.07 -8.57
C ASP A 616 -3.63 25.38 -9.43
N LYS A 617 -2.37 25.84 -9.35
CA LYS A 617 -1.23 25.17 -9.98
C LYS A 617 -1.01 23.78 -9.42
N HIS A 618 -1.00 23.62 -8.09
CA HIS A 618 -0.85 22.30 -7.44
C HIS A 618 -1.94 21.33 -7.90
N GLN A 619 -3.21 21.76 -7.89
CA GLN A 619 -4.33 20.95 -8.37
C GLN A 619 -4.26 20.64 -9.87
N LYS A 620 -3.67 21.52 -10.68
CA LYS A 620 -3.38 21.20 -12.09
C LYS A 620 -2.34 20.09 -12.19
N LEU A 621 -1.22 20.19 -11.47
CA LEU A 621 -0.16 19.19 -11.47
C LEU A 621 -0.66 17.83 -10.99
N TYR A 622 -1.45 17.78 -9.91
CA TYR A 622 -2.05 16.54 -9.40
C TYR A 622 -2.94 15.86 -10.45
N ARG A 623 -3.76 16.63 -11.17
CA ARG A 623 -4.59 16.10 -12.26
C ARG A 623 -3.75 15.62 -13.44
N GLU A 624 -2.67 16.32 -13.78
CA GLU A 624 -1.74 15.88 -14.81
C GLU A 624 -1.06 14.57 -14.42
N ALA A 625 -0.56 14.45 -13.18
CA ALA A 625 0.04 13.21 -12.66
C ALA A 625 -0.94 12.03 -12.70
N MET A 626 -2.16 12.18 -12.16
CA MET A 626 -3.20 11.15 -12.19
C MET A 626 -3.59 10.69 -13.60
N THR A 627 -3.46 11.56 -14.60
CA THR A 627 -3.84 11.29 -16.01
C THR A 627 -2.63 10.94 -16.89
N GLY A 628 -1.54 10.45 -16.28
CA GLY A 628 -0.37 9.96 -17.00
C GLY A 628 0.40 11.05 -17.74
N LYS A 629 0.30 12.29 -17.27
CA LYS A 629 1.01 13.48 -17.77
C LYS A 629 2.03 14.00 -16.74
N GLY A 630 2.54 13.14 -15.86
CA GLY A 630 3.66 13.51 -15.00
C GLY A 630 4.98 13.58 -15.76
N ILE A 631 6.04 13.90 -15.01
CA ILE A 631 7.40 14.08 -15.52
C ILE A 631 8.25 12.85 -15.20
N ASP A 632 8.23 12.46 -13.93
CA ASP A 632 9.26 11.63 -13.32
C ASP A 632 9.24 10.18 -13.78
N ARG A 633 8.06 9.52 -13.88
CA ARG A 633 8.01 8.15 -14.39
C ARG A 633 8.45 8.07 -15.85
N HIS A 634 8.16 9.09 -16.65
CA HIS A 634 8.57 9.12 -18.04
C HIS A 634 10.10 9.24 -18.16
N LEU A 635 10.72 10.20 -17.47
CA LEU A 635 12.18 10.36 -17.47
C LEU A 635 12.90 9.13 -16.90
N PHE A 636 12.37 8.53 -15.84
CA PHE A 636 12.86 7.26 -15.31
C PHE A 636 12.87 6.14 -16.37
N CYS A 637 11.76 5.93 -17.08
CA CYS A 637 11.70 4.90 -18.12
C CYS A 637 12.65 5.18 -19.29
N LEU A 638 12.81 6.45 -19.69
CA LEU A 638 13.80 6.84 -20.71
C LEU A 638 15.23 6.55 -20.23
N TYR A 639 15.53 6.81 -18.96
CA TYR A 639 16.82 6.49 -18.35
C TYR A 639 17.09 4.98 -18.34
N VAL A 640 16.12 4.16 -17.95
CA VAL A 640 16.24 2.70 -18.01
C VAL A 640 16.59 2.23 -19.44
N ILE A 641 15.90 2.77 -20.46
CA ILE A 641 16.23 2.45 -21.86
C ILE A 641 17.63 2.91 -22.23
N SER A 642 18.06 4.09 -21.79
CA SER A 642 19.43 4.59 -22.06
C SER A 642 20.49 3.62 -21.54
N LYS A 643 20.27 3.05 -20.34
CA LYS A 643 21.17 2.04 -19.76
C LYS A 643 21.13 0.72 -20.51
N TYR A 644 19.97 0.25 -20.97
CA TYR A 644 19.90 -0.92 -21.85
C TYR A 644 20.62 -0.74 -23.19
N LEU A 645 20.63 0.48 -23.73
CA LEU A 645 21.32 0.80 -24.98
C LEU A 645 22.81 1.12 -24.78
N GLY A 646 23.30 1.16 -23.54
CA GLY A 646 24.68 1.55 -23.24
C GLY A 646 25.01 2.98 -23.65
N VAL A 647 24.03 3.88 -23.64
CA VAL A 647 24.20 5.30 -23.99
C VAL A 647 24.03 6.19 -22.77
N ASP A 648 24.94 7.14 -22.61
CA ASP A 648 24.84 8.12 -21.54
C ASP A 648 24.17 9.41 -22.02
N SER A 649 23.44 10.04 -21.10
CA SER A 649 22.73 11.29 -21.34
C SER A 649 23.04 12.25 -20.21
N PRO A 650 23.73 13.38 -20.48
CA PRO A 650 23.98 14.40 -19.47
C PRO A 650 22.68 14.93 -18.85
N PHE A 651 21.65 15.12 -19.68
CA PHE A 651 20.31 15.53 -19.23
C PHE A 651 19.70 14.52 -18.24
N LEU A 652 19.58 13.24 -18.60
CA LEU A 652 18.96 12.25 -17.71
C LEU A 652 19.77 12.03 -16.42
N HIS A 653 21.10 12.13 -16.50
CA HIS A 653 21.97 12.03 -15.33
C HIS A 653 21.66 13.16 -14.33
N GLU A 654 21.60 14.39 -14.81
CA GLU A 654 21.38 15.56 -13.94
C GLU A 654 19.94 15.64 -13.41
N VAL A 655 18.93 15.27 -14.20
CA VAL A 655 17.54 15.29 -13.71
C VAL A 655 17.30 14.25 -12.60
N LEU A 656 18.01 13.13 -12.63
CA LEU A 656 17.82 12.03 -11.68
C LEU A 656 18.78 12.09 -10.48
N SER A 657 19.75 13.01 -10.47
CA SER A 657 20.72 13.13 -9.37
C SER A 657 20.24 13.96 -8.18
N GLU A 658 19.24 14.84 -8.37
CA GLU A 658 18.78 15.73 -7.29
C GLU A 658 17.94 14.96 -6.25
N PRO A 659 18.32 14.98 -4.96
CA PRO A 659 17.59 14.26 -3.92
C PRO A 659 16.26 14.93 -3.56
N TRP A 660 15.26 14.10 -3.23
CA TRP A 660 13.96 14.54 -2.74
C TRP A 660 14.02 14.92 -1.26
N ARG A 661 14.55 16.12 -0.96
CA ARG A 661 14.73 16.60 0.42
C ARG A 661 13.43 16.83 1.19
N LEU A 662 12.30 16.98 0.51
CA LEU A 662 10.98 16.92 1.13
C LEU A 662 10.13 15.87 0.42
N SER A 663 9.93 14.73 1.08
CA SER A 663 9.10 13.64 0.56
C SER A 663 7.80 13.58 1.32
N THR A 664 6.70 13.66 0.60
CA THR A 664 5.36 13.80 1.17
C THR A 664 4.41 12.73 0.65
N SER A 665 3.50 12.29 1.51
CA SER A 665 2.46 11.33 1.13
C SER A 665 1.17 11.64 1.88
N GLN A 666 0.08 11.76 1.13
CA GLN A 666 -1.25 11.76 1.71
C GLN A 666 -1.73 10.32 1.91
N THR A 667 -2.06 9.95 3.14
CA THR A 667 -2.66 8.63 3.42
C THR A 667 -4.18 8.74 3.44
N PRO A 668 -4.91 8.22 2.43
CA PRO A 668 -6.37 8.30 2.43
C PRO A 668 -6.93 7.34 3.49
N LEU A 669 -7.54 7.91 4.54
CA LEU A 669 -8.36 7.20 5.51
C LEU A 669 -9.85 7.39 5.19
N GLN A 670 -10.65 6.39 5.54
CA GLN A 670 -12.07 6.23 5.18
C GLN A 670 -12.33 6.01 3.68
N GLN A 671 -11.46 5.26 2.98
CA GLN A 671 -11.70 4.83 1.60
C GLN A 671 -13.03 4.07 1.42
N THR A 672 -13.54 3.48 2.50
CA THR A 672 -14.77 2.69 2.51
C THR A 672 -15.88 3.23 3.41
N GLU A 673 -15.71 4.43 3.98
CA GLU A 673 -16.69 5.09 4.86
C GLU A 673 -17.23 4.18 5.98
N LEU A 674 -16.36 3.35 6.58
CA LEU A 674 -16.76 2.38 7.62
C LEU A 674 -16.90 2.96 9.02
N PHE A 675 -16.41 4.17 9.25
CA PHE A 675 -16.46 4.86 10.53
C PHE A 675 -17.40 6.05 10.42
N ASP A 676 -18.34 6.13 11.35
CA ASP A 676 -19.16 7.32 11.53
C ASP A 676 -18.48 8.27 12.52
N LEU A 677 -17.54 9.06 12.02
CA LEU A 677 -16.78 10.01 12.86
C LEU A 677 -17.60 11.22 13.31
N ALA A 678 -18.81 11.42 12.76
CA ALA A 678 -19.69 12.47 13.23
C ALA A 678 -20.33 12.10 14.56
N ASN A 679 -20.76 10.84 14.70
CA ASN A 679 -21.36 10.32 15.92
C ASN A 679 -20.34 9.66 16.87
N HIS A 680 -19.21 9.20 16.35
CA HIS A 680 -18.12 8.54 17.09
C HIS A 680 -16.76 9.18 16.81
N PRO A 681 -16.53 10.44 17.27
CA PRO A 681 -15.29 11.17 17.02
C PRO A 681 -14.05 10.51 17.66
N GLU A 682 -14.23 9.62 18.64
CA GLU A 682 -13.18 8.85 19.30
C GLU A 682 -12.55 7.80 18.38
N LEU A 683 -13.26 7.32 17.35
CA LEU A 683 -12.78 6.32 16.39
C LEU A 683 -11.82 6.89 15.34
N VAL A 684 -11.00 7.87 15.73
CA VAL A 684 -9.93 8.42 14.90
C VAL A 684 -8.66 7.57 15.01
N SER A 685 -8.15 7.11 13.88
CA SER A 685 -6.80 6.53 13.80
C SER A 685 -5.78 7.65 13.64
N CYS A 686 -4.61 7.45 14.26
CA CYS A 686 -3.46 8.32 14.02
C CYS A 686 -2.88 8.16 12.61
N GLY A 687 -3.33 7.24 11.76
CA GLY A 687 -2.79 7.07 10.41
C GLY A 687 -1.43 6.39 10.40
N GLY A 688 -0.48 6.87 9.59
CA GLY A 688 0.77 6.16 9.34
C GLY A 688 1.86 7.04 8.76
N GLY A 689 3.10 6.56 8.81
CA GLY A 689 4.29 7.31 8.38
C GLY A 689 5.38 6.42 7.78
N PHE A 690 6.47 7.05 7.36
CA PHE A 690 7.64 6.43 6.72
C PHE A 690 8.91 7.23 7.10
N GLY A 691 10.09 6.65 6.90
CA GLY A 691 11.38 7.33 7.13
C GLY A 691 11.71 8.38 6.05
N PRO A 692 12.70 9.27 6.26
CA PRO A 692 13.12 10.22 5.24
C PRO A 692 13.81 9.49 4.07
N VAL A 693 13.63 10.01 2.85
CA VAL A 693 14.22 9.43 1.62
C VAL A 693 15.58 10.03 1.25
N ALA A 694 15.99 11.09 1.95
CA ALA A 694 17.28 11.75 1.82
C ALA A 694 17.83 12.01 3.23
N ASP A 695 19.13 11.86 3.42
CA ASP A 695 19.77 11.99 4.73
C ASP A 695 19.64 13.41 5.31
N ASP A 696 19.61 14.42 4.44
CA ASP A 696 19.44 15.84 4.76
C ASP A 696 18.00 16.34 4.57
N GLY A 697 17.04 15.42 4.47
CA GLY A 697 15.64 15.72 4.15
C GLY A 697 14.62 15.25 5.19
N TYR A 698 13.36 15.52 4.87
CA TYR A 698 12.20 15.16 5.69
C TYR A 698 11.28 14.17 4.95
N GLY A 699 10.77 13.18 5.69
CA GLY A 699 9.58 12.40 5.32
C GLY A 699 8.35 12.97 6.02
N VAL A 700 7.30 13.31 5.28
CA VAL A 700 6.05 13.86 5.85
C VAL A 700 4.84 13.09 5.33
N SER A 701 4.24 12.28 6.19
CA SER A 701 2.92 11.73 5.93
C SER A 701 1.86 12.59 6.60
N TYR A 702 0.76 12.86 5.90
CA TYR A 702 -0.38 13.55 6.48
C TYR A 702 -1.70 12.95 6.02
N PHE A 703 -2.75 13.20 6.79
CA PHE A 703 -4.11 12.94 6.36
C PHE A 703 -5.07 13.89 7.03
N VAL A 704 -6.23 14.05 6.39
CA VAL A 704 -7.29 14.94 6.83
C VAL A 704 -8.50 14.10 7.18
N LEU A 705 -8.96 14.20 8.43
CA LEU A 705 -10.06 13.40 8.96
C LEU A 705 -11.16 14.31 9.50
N GLY A 706 -12.42 13.91 9.34
CA GLY A 706 -13.55 14.75 9.78
C GLY A 706 -13.50 16.15 9.15
N GLU A 707 -14.09 17.14 9.82
CA GLU A 707 -14.07 18.54 9.36
C GLU A 707 -12.89 19.34 9.95
N ASP A 708 -12.39 18.95 11.13
CA ASP A 708 -11.50 19.79 11.96
C ASP A 708 -10.19 19.11 12.40
N PHE A 709 -9.81 17.99 11.77
CA PHE A 709 -8.63 17.22 12.18
C PHE A 709 -7.66 16.98 11.01
N ILE A 710 -6.37 17.23 11.25
CA ILE A 710 -5.25 16.86 10.37
C ILE A 710 -4.19 16.20 11.26
N ASN A 711 -3.62 15.08 10.83
CA ASN A 711 -2.48 14.52 11.55
C ASN A 711 -1.24 14.52 10.67
N PHE A 712 -0.08 14.72 11.29
CA PHE A 712 1.22 14.73 10.64
C PHE A 712 2.13 13.68 11.27
N HIS A 713 2.85 12.94 10.44
CA HIS A 713 3.99 12.12 10.82
C HIS A 713 5.20 12.67 10.09
N ILE A 714 6.16 13.19 10.84
CA ILE A 714 7.37 13.79 10.32
C ILE A 714 8.54 12.91 10.74
N SER A 715 9.45 12.65 9.81
CA SER A 715 10.69 11.93 10.08
C SER A 715 11.88 12.66 9.46
N SER A 716 13.01 12.56 10.13
CA SER A 716 14.32 13.10 9.71
C SER A 716 15.44 12.23 10.31
N LYS A 717 16.70 12.55 10.00
CA LYS A 717 17.85 11.88 10.62
C LYS A 717 18.53 12.78 11.64
N HIS A 718 18.87 12.23 12.80
CA HIS A 718 19.61 12.93 13.85
C HIS A 718 21.04 13.30 13.39
N SER A 719 21.61 12.51 12.48
CA SER A 719 22.92 12.74 11.88
C SER A 719 22.98 13.98 10.98
N SER A 720 21.85 14.49 10.51
CA SER A 720 21.82 15.72 9.71
C SER A 720 21.64 16.95 10.60
N PRO A 721 22.63 17.85 10.67
CA PRO A 721 22.52 19.09 11.45
C PRO A 721 21.49 20.06 10.86
N GLU A 722 21.09 19.85 9.61
CA GLU A 722 20.14 20.71 8.95
C GLU A 722 18.69 20.33 9.27
N THR A 723 18.38 19.12 9.75
CA THR A 723 17.01 18.65 9.96
C THR A 723 16.67 18.44 11.43
N ASP A 724 15.46 18.85 11.80
CA ASP A 724 14.84 18.63 13.11
C ASP A 724 13.32 18.52 12.91
N SER A 725 12.74 17.37 13.23
CA SER A 725 11.32 17.06 13.03
C SER A 725 10.42 17.89 13.94
N HIS A 726 10.85 18.21 15.16
CA HIS A 726 10.08 19.02 16.11
C HIS A 726 10.03 20.48 15.67
N ARG A 727 11.19 21.06 15.32
CA ARG A 727 11.32 22.41 14.77
C ARG A 727 10.49 22.55 13.49
N PHE A 728 10.59 21.56 12.60
CA PHE A 728 9.82 21.57 11.36
C PHE A 728 8.32 21.49 11.60
N MET A 729 7.85 20.68 12.56
CA MET A 729 6.43 20.68 12.95
C MET A 729 5.97 22.03 13.50
N GLY A 730 6.80 22.68 14.33
CA GLY A 730 6.54 24.04 14.79
C GLY A 730 6.31 25.01 13.62
N ASN A 731 7.19 24.95 12.62
CA ASN A 731 7.07 25.74 11.39
C ASN A 731 5.82 25.39 10.57
N ILE A 732 5.43 24.10 10.49
CA ILE A 732 4.19 23.65 9.81
C ILE A 732 2.96 24.19 10.52
N LYS A 733 2.89 24.06 11.85
CA LYS A 733 1.77 24.58 12.65
C LYS A 733 1.62 26.08 12.44
N GLN A 734 2.72 26.82 12.50
CA GLN A 734 2.73 28.26 12.25
C GLN A 734 2.24 28.59 10.83
N ALA A 735 2.74 27.90 9.81
CA ALA A 735 2.30 28.09 8.42
C ALA A 735 0.79 27.82 8.23
N LEU A 736 0.25 26.78 8.86
CA LEU A 736 -1.19 26.47 8.81
C LEU A 736 -2.04 27.57 9.47
N LEU A 737 -1.62 28.08 10.63
CA LEU A 737 -2.33 29.14 11.36
C LEU A 737 -2.29 30.47 10.61
N GLU A 738 -1.16 30.81 9.98
CA GLU A 738 -1.06 32.01 9.15
C GLU A 738 -1.87 31.92 7.87
N LEU A 739 -1.93 30.74 7.24
CA LEU A 739 -2.84 30.51 6.11
C LEU A 739 -4.30 30.65 6.55
N LYS A 740 -4.65 30.17 7.75
CA LYS A 740 -5.99 30.37 8.33
C LYS A 740 -6.28 31.86 8.51
N ASP A 741 -5.40 32.61 9.18
CA ASP A 741 -5.56 34.06 9.34
C ASP A 741 -5.67 34.72 7.96
N LEU A 742 -4.83 34.36 7.00
CA LEU A 742 -4.88 34.93 5.66
C LEU A 742 -6.28 34.82 5.05
N PHE A 743 -7.03 33.74 5.26
CA PHE A 743 -8.38 33.56 4.72
C PHE A 743 -9.53 34.04 5.61
N GLU A 744 -9.32 34.24 6.90
CA GLU A 744 -10.33 34.81 7.79
C GLU A 744 -10.55 36.30 7.45
N VAL A 745 -11.82 36.72 7.36
CA VAL A 745 -12.18 38.12 7.09
C VAL A 745 -12.04 38.88 8.40
N GLU A 746 -11.34 40.02 8.42
CA GLU A 746 -11.50 41.01 9.49
C GLU A 746 -13.00 41.27 9.66
N LYS A 747 -13.59 40.83 10.78
CA LYS A 747 -14.89 41.35 11.18
C LYS A 747 -14.71 42.86 11.26
N LYS A 748 -15.17 43.59 10.23
CA LYS A 748 -15.34 45.03 10.34
C LYS A 748 -16.11 45.25 11.62
N SER A 749 -15.47 45.81 12.64
CA SER A 749 -16.16 46.30 13.82
C SER A 749 -17.22 47.23 13.29
N ILE A 750 -18.49 46.82 13.38
CA ILE A 750 -19.61 47.73 13.20
C ILE A 750 -19.45 48.71 14.37
N LYS A 751 -18.85 49.86 14.08
CA LYS A 751 -18.79 50.99 14.99
C LYS A 751 -20.16 51.64 15.05
#